data_AF-A0A942YMS6-F1
#
_entry.id   AF-A0A942YMS6-F1
#
_cell.length_a   1.000
_cell.length_b   1.000
_cell.length_c   1.000
_cell.angle_alpha   90.00
_cell.angle_beta   90.00
_cell.angle_gamma   90.00
#
_symmetry.space_group_name_H-M   'P 1'
#
loop_
_entity.id
_entity.type
_entity.pdbx_description
1 polymer ?
#
loop_
_entity_poly.entity_id
_entity_poly.type
_entity_poly.pdbx_seq_one_letter_code
_entity_poly.pdbx_strand_id
1 'polypeptide(L)'
;MTNTRLIGENSKRIFIIVITFLMILPSVFYSQDVVGFAAAPTPDQTVTDMINALDVTSLDDREGVVLARRYYTRLSAAQKALVTNLQSLEKAEAEILKLWIDSAEVNTLVDEGIVGVLREEYDALKPSQKALITNVDKLDQLDAKHEGLMEIKDQNYAKAKEVQSIIEQMQVLSYSDKPAAANARAAYDSLTGDQKAIVTNYHLLKEAENKISAWEGGSPVHKAPENIVYAGTRSSDYGVNGQWLGTEDWQHITDQMDGYFPGAEPTYIWIIGRLNTSVGAGGVRLEFEQPNDGVDYASKNISFGPPTKAGHLTHEEYLDYFDKHGIKVYLQVESGFADMKTLMDLIFNKYGHHESVVGFGVDVEWYYGISEDAGIPVTDTRAQEWDEHLKSINPSYRMFLKHYNHRWLPPTYRSDILFCDDSQSIGSIDGEVEGMYEDSMGFIPEFKAWADYFYPNEVLYQIGYRPDAMWYYPLEKPVIKDLGERLAEVTRQNLGIAWVDFTIKDPLTFPALFKADSEVVTAVNTLVGYLRSTGNNMVGRRFAAGEGTLTDALYVAEIRKVVNSLTDSQRNALNQSYLENLINLEPKAVDIRINNLDITKLQVKDKAKVADIRATYTALTVAQKAQVTQLSHLEAAEKALAAIKEDGSRKALADLNALLEHFVSTGDINGPSVNQLSNRLDQVEQHLNAGRTKQVAQHLDQFKSHLNQPPQSKNVSNKAKESLNKMLNTLNEKL
;
A
#
# COMPACT_ATOMS: atom_id res chain seq x y z
N MET A 1 -20.65 29.05 -13.30
CA MET A 1 -21.52 28.46 -14.35
C MET A 1 -21.11 27.01 -14.45
N THR A 2 -22.10 26.14 -14.26
CA THR A 2 -22.04 24.69 -14.03
C THR A 2 -21.02 23.95 -14.90
N ASN A 3 -19.92 23.50 -14.29
CA ASN A 3 -19.01 22.51 -14.85
C ASN A 3 -19.50 21.13 -14.38
N THR A 4 -20.34 20.49 -15.19
CA THR A 4 -20.65 19.08 -15.03
C THR A 4 -19.39 18.32 -15.41
N ARG A 5 -18.58 17.91 -14.42
CA ARG A 5 -17.45 17.01 -14.63
C ARG A 5 -18.02 15.64 -15.03
N LEU A 6 -17.58 15.17 -16.20
CA LEU A 6 -17.85 13.84 -16.72
C LEU A 6 -17.17 12.83 -15.80
N ILE A 7 -17.95 12.20 -14.92
CA ILE A 7 -17.62 10.91 -14.30
C ILE A 7 -17.27 9.96 -15.44
N GLY A 8 -16.12 9.31 -15.34
CA GLY A 8 -15.51 8.52 -16.40
C GLY A 8 -16.47 7.50 -17.02
N GLU A 9 -16.97 7.78 -18.22
CA GLU A 9 -17.53 6.76 -19.11
C GLU A 9 -16.39 5.81 -19.54
N ASN A 10 -16.11 4.76 -18.77
CA ASN A 10 -15.36 3.60 -19.27
C ASN A 10 -15.71 2.25 -18.64
N SER A 11 -16.94 2.09 -18.15
CA SER A 11 -17.54 0.78 -17.83
C SER A 11 -18.75 0.50 -18.74
N LYS A 12 -18.60 0.70 -20.06
CA LYS A 12 -19.60 0.25 -21.04
C LYS A 12 -19.23 -1.11 -21.61
N ARG A 13 -19.74 -2.18 -20.99
CA ARG A 13 -20.00 -3.47 -21.66
C ARG A 13 -21.35 -4.04 -21.23
N ILE A 14 -22.40 -3.52 -21.87
CA ILE A 14 -23.65 -4.25 -22.08
C ILE A 14 -23.31 -5.46 -22.97
N PHE A 15 -23.50 -6.68 -22.45
CA PHE A 15 -23.49 -7.89 -23.27
C PHE A 15 -24.84 -8.60 -23.18
N ILE A 16 -25.66 -8.39 -24.21
CA ILE A 16 -26.72 -9.32 -24.61
C ILE A 16 -26.05 -10.35 -25.53
N ILE A 17 -25.99 -11.62 -25.13
CA ILE A 17 -25.68 -12.74 -26.03
C ILE A 17 -26.78 -13.79 -25.94
N VAL A 18 -27.40 -14.00 -27.11
CA VAL A 18 -28.25 -15.13 -27.48
C VAL A 18 -27.33 -16.29 -27.87
N ILE A 19 -27.51 -17.48 -27.26
CA ILE A 19 -26.98 -18.73 -27.82
C ILE A 19 -28.08 -19.79 -27.82
N THR A 20 -28.42 -20.21 -29.03
CA THR A 20 -29.20 -21.38 -29.39
C THR A 20 -28.37 -22.65 -29.18
N PHE A 21 -28.90 -23.67 -28.50
CA PHE A 21 -28.44 -25.05 -28.72
C PHE A 21 -29.61 -26.04 -28.65
N LEU A 22 -29.71 -26.80 -29.73
CA LEU A 22 -30.63 -27.90 -29.98
C LEU A 22 -29.95 -29.19 -29.48
N MET A 23 -30.57 -29.96 -28.58
CA MET A 23 -30.27 -31.39 -28.46
C MET A 23 -31.55 -32.18 -28.22
N ILE A 24 -31.76 -33.12 -29.14
CA ILE A 24 -32.73 -34.20 -29.16
C ILE A 24 -32.23 -35.30 -28.21
N LEU A 25 -33.13 -36.03 -27.53
CA LEU A 25 -33.20 -37.50 -27.37
C LEU A 25 -34.13 -37.87 -26.17
N PRO A 26 -34.55 -39.14 -26.00
CA PRO A 26 -35.76 -39.72 -26.56
C PRO A 26 -36.81 -40.06 -25.49
N SER A 27 -38.05 -40.22 -25.93
CA SER A 27 -39.15 -40.74 -25.10
C SER A 27 -38.94 -42.22 -24.77
N VAL A 28 -38.90 -42.57 -23.48
CA VAL A 28 -39.21 -43.93 -22.99
C VAL A 28 -40.13 -43.81 -21.78
N PHE A 29 -41.36 -44.30 -21.95
CA PHE A 29 -42.33 -44.54 -20.89
C PHE A 29 -41.89 -45.72 -20.02
N TYR A 30 -41.99 -45.61 -18.70
CA TYR A 30 -42.41 -46.72 -17.84
C TYR A 30 -43.24 -46.21 -16.65
N SER A 31 -44.20 -47.05 -16.28
CA SER A 31 -45.38 -46.82 -15.47
C SER A 31 -45.12 -46.88 -13.95
N GLN A 32 -45.82 -45.98 -13.24
CA GLN A 32 -46.39 -46.00 -11.87
C GLN A 32 -45.71 -46.84 -10.77
N ASP A 33 -45.34 -46.16 -9.67
CA ASP A 33 -46.01 -46.35 -8.37
C ASP A 33 -45.87 -45.11 -7.47
N VAL A 34 -46.97 -44.82 -6.76
CA VAL A 34 -47.26 -43.57 -6.05
C VAL A 34 -46.82 -43.67 -4.58
N VAL A 35 -45.82 -42.87 -4.21
CA VAL A 35 -45.66 -42.35 -2.85
C VAL A 35 -45.60 -40.83 -3.03
N GLY A 36 -46.53 -40.10 -2.43
CA GLY A 36 -46.66 -38.65 -2.60
C GLY A 36 -45.49 -37.89 -1.96
N PHE A 37 -44.35 -37.85 -2.66
CA PHE A 37 -43.35 -36.82 -2.47
C PHE A 37 -43.87 -35.58 -3.18
N ALA A 38 -44.05 -34.47 -2.46
CA ALA A 38 -44.27 -33.18 -3.10
C ALA A 38 -43.14 -32.99 -4.12
N ALA A 39 -43.50 -32.77 -5.39
CA ALA A 39 -42.50 -32.47 -6.41
C ALA A 39 -41.68 -31.25 -5.95
N ALA A 40 -40.35 -31.31 -6.10
CA ALA A 40 -39.50 -30.18 -5.76
C ALA A 40 -40.00 -28.92 -6.50
N PRO A 41 -40.00 -27.74 -5.85
CA PRO A 41 -40.49 -26.51 -6.46
C PRO A 41 -39.73 -26.25 -7.77
N THR A 42 -40.45 -25.78 -8.79
CA THR A 42 -39.82 -25.32 -10.02
C THR A 42 -38.96 -24.08 -9.73
N PRO A 43 -37.93 -23.78 -10.55
CA PRO A 43 -37.08 -22.60 -10.30
C PRO A 43 -37.84 -21.28 -10.18
N ASP A 44 -38.92 -21.10 -10.96
CA ASP A 44 -39.82 -19.95 -10.87
C ASP A 44 -40.65 -19.92 -9.58
N GLN A 45 -41.11 -21.08 -9.08
CA GLN A 45 -41.78 -21.18 -7.79
C GLN A 45 -40.82 -20.84 -6.64
N THR A 46 -39.59 -21.36 -6.68
CA THR A 46 -38.55 -21.02 -5.69
C THR A 46 -38.31 -19.51 -5.63
N VAL A 47 -38.18 -18.84 -6.78
CA VAL A 47 -38.03 -17.38 -6.83
C VAL A 47 -39.27 -16.67 -6.28
N THR A 48 -40.47 -17.14 -6.63
CA THR A 48 -41.73 -16.57 -6.13
C THR A 48 -41.80 -16.65 -4.61
N ASP A 49 -41.43 -17.79 -4.03
CA ASP A 49 -41.41 -18.03 -2.58
C ASP A 49 -40.37 -17.17 -1.88
N MET A 50 -39.16 -17.05 -2.45
CA MET A 50 -38.12 -16.14 -1.94
C MET A 50 -38.61 -14.69 -1.90
N ILE A 51 -39.26 -14.21 -2.97
CA ILE A 51 -39.79 -12.83 -3.03
C ILE A 51 -40.91 -12.63 -2.01
N ASN A 52 -41.78 -13.63 -1.80
CA ASN A 52 -42.86 -13.55 -0.81
C ASN A 52 -42.34 -13.54 0.64
N ALA A 53 -41.16 -14.10 0.88
CA ALA A 53 -40.53 -14.14 2.18
C ALA A 53 -39.76 -12.85 2.54
N LEU A 54 -39.59 -11.91 1.60
CA LEU A 54 -38.87 -10.66 1.86
C LEU A 54 -39.68 -9.75 2.79
N ASP A 55 -39.09 -9.40 3.93
CA ASP A 55 -39.59 -8.40 4.87
C ASP A 55 -38.45 -7.45 5.25
N VAL A 56 -38.22 -6.43 4.42
CA VAL A 56 -37.11 -5.49 4.59
C VAL A 56 -37.42 -4.54 5.74
N THR A 57 -36.72 -4.71 6.85
CA THR A 57 -36.81 -3.89 8.06
C THR A 57 -35.47 -3.27 8.45
N SER A 58 -34.36 -3.82 7.95
CA SER A 58 -32.99 -3.38 8.22
C SER A 58 -32.06 -3.67 7.04
N LEU A 59 -30.80 -3.22 7.14
CA LEU A 59 -29.78 -3.55 6.14
C LEU A 59 -29.35 -5.02 6.15
N ASP A 60 -29.57 -5.75 7.25
CA ASP A 60 -29.29 -7.19 7.34
C ASP A 60 -30.15 -8.00 6.34
N ASP A 61 -31.31 -7.46 5.93
CA ASP A 61 -32.21 -8.10 4.97
C ASP A 61 -31.68 -8.04 3.52
N ARG A 62 -30.58 -7.30 3.27
CA ARG A 62 -29.99 -7.12 1.93
C ARG A 62 -29.57 -8.44 1.29
N GLU A 63 -29.05 -9.39 2.06
CA GLU A 63 -28.65 -10.71 1.57
C GLU A 63 -29.80 -11.43 0.86
N GLY A 64 -30.98 -11.47 1.50
CA GLY A 64 -32.16 -12.13 0.95
C GLY A 64 -32.65 -11.48 -0.34
N VAL A 65 -32.62 -10.14 -0.39
CA VAL A 65 -33.02 -9.36 -1.58
C VAL A 65 -32.07 -9.63 -2.75
N VAL A 66 -30.75 -9.54 -2.52
CA VAL A 66 -29.72 -9.77 -3.56
C VAL A 66 -29.79 -11.22 -4.07
N LEU A 67 -29.96 -12.19 -3.16
CA LEU A 67 -30.10 -13.60 -3.52
C LEU A 67 -31.37 -13.82 -4.38
N ALA A 68 -32.52 -13.28 -3.99
CA ALA A 68 -33.76 -13.40 -4.75
C ALA A 68 -33.62 -12.80 -6.17
N ARG A 69 -33.01 -11.61 -6.29
CA ARG A 69 -32.71 -11.00 -7.60
C ARG A 69 -31.77 -11.86 -8.44
N ARG A 70 -30.76 -12.48 -7.82
CA ARG A 70 -29.82 -13.35 -8.52
C ARG A 70 -30.52 -14.58 -9.10
N TYR A 71 -31.34 -15.28 -8.32
CA TYR A 71 -32.09 -16.43 -8.81
C TYR A 71 -33.09 -16.03 -9.90
N TYR A 72 -33.82 -14.92 -9.73
CA TYR A 72 -34.69 -14.39 -10.77
C TYR A 72 -33.94 -14.12 -12.08
N THR A 73 -32.76 -13.53 -12.01
CA THR A 73 -31.97 -13.16 -13.21
C THR A 73 -31.57 -14.38 -14.03
N ARG A 74 -31.31 -15.52 -13.38
CA ARG A 74 -30.93 -16.79 -14.02
C ARG A 74 -32.10 -17.54 -14.66
N LEU A 75 -33.35 -17.19 -14.34
CA LEU A 75 -34.52 -17.80 -14.96
C LEU A 75 -34.53 -17.55 -16.48
N SER A 76 -35.00 -18.55 -17.22
CA SER A 76 -35.33 -18.39 -18.63
C SER A 76 -36.45 -17.37 -18.83
N ALA A 77 -36.59 -16.83 -20.05
CA ALA A 77 -37.67 -15.88 -20.35
C ALA A 77 -39.08 -16.46 -20.05
N ALA A 78 -39.29 -17.75 -20.29
CA ALA A 78 -40.54 -18.44 -19.99
C ALA A 78 -40.80 -18.54 -18.48
N GLN A 79 -39.77 -18.84 -17.69
CA GLN A 79 -39.87 -18.92 -16.23
C GLN A 79 -40.07 -17.54 -15.60
N LYS A 80 -39.39 -16.50 -16.09
CA LYS A 80 -39.60 -15.12 -15.62
C LYS A 80 -41.05 -14.67 -15.76
N ALA A 81 -41.73 -15.10 -16.83
CA ALA A 81 -43.15 -14.79 -17.04
C ALA A 81 -44.09 -15.45 -16.01
N LEU A 82 -43.63 -16.48 -15.29
CA LEU A 82 -44.39 -17.13 -14.21
C LEU A 82 -44.22 -16.44 -12.85
N VAL A 83 -43.18 -15.63 -12.68
CA VAL A 83 -42.94 -14.85 -11.45
C VAL A 83 -43.77 -13.56 -11.48
N THR A 84 -44.98 -13.63 -10.93
CA THR A 84 -45.96 -12.52 -11.00
C THR A 84 -45.80 -11.45 -9.91
N ASN A 85 -45.00 -11.72 -8.87
CA ASN A 85 -44.77 -10.84 -7.72
C ASN A 85 -43.48 -10.00 -7.81
N LEU A 86 -42.92 -9.81 -9.02
CA LEU A 86 -41.66 -9.07 -9.23
C LEU A 86 -41.66 -7.65 -8.63
N GLN A 87 -42.81 -6.98 -8.58
CA GLN A 87 -42.94 -5.66 -7.97
C GLN A 87 -42.60 -5.64 -6.47
N SER A 88 -42.82 -6.74 -5.75
CA SER A 88 -42.44 -6.87 -4.34
C SER A 88 -40.92 -6.90 -4.18
N LEU A 89 -40.21 -7.58 -5.09
CA LEU A 89 -38.74 -7.55 -5.13
C LEU A 89 -38.21 -6.14 -5.45
N GLU A 90 -38.80 -5.47 -6.44
CA GLU A 90 -38.42 -4.10 -6.81
C GLU A 90 -38.65 -3.10 -5.67
N LYS A 91 -39.70 -3.31 -4.86
CA LYS A 91 -39.96 -2.53 -3.64
C LYS A 91 -38.93 -2.83 -2.56
N ALA A 92 -38.58 -4.09 -2.35
CA ALA A 92 -37.58 -4.49 -1.37
C ALA A 92 -36.20 -3.88 -1.70
N GLU A 93 -35.79 -3.89 -2.97
CA GLU A 93 -34.55 -3.25 -3.44
C GLU A 93 -34.54 -1.74 -3.16
N ALA A 94 -35.65 -1.05 -3.45
CA ALA A 94 -35.76 0.36 -3.17
C ALA A 94 -35.71 0.66 -1.65
N GLU A 95 -36.34 -0.17 -0.82
CA GLU A 95 -36.29 0.00 0.63
C GLU A 95 -34.88 -0.22 1.20
N ILE A 96 -34.13 -1.22 0.69
CA ILE A 96 -32.72 -1.41 1.06
C ILE A 96 -31.88 -0.18 0.70
N LEU A 97 -32.01 0.36 -0.52
CA LEU A 97 -31.27 1.56 -0.89
C LEU A 97 -31.67 2.76 -0.02
N LYS A 98 -32.96 2.93 0.27
CA LYS A 98 -33.45 3.99 1.16
C LYS A 98 -32.82 3.88 2.56
N LEU A 99 -32.79 2.70 3.16
CA LEU A 99 -32.13 2.44 4.44
C LEU A 99 -30.62 2.72 4.38
N TRP A 100 -29.98 2.39 3.25
CA TRP A 100 -28.55 2.64 3.07
C TRP A 100 -28.25 4.14 2.96
N ILE A 101 -29.05 4.88 2.18
CA ILE A 101 -28.97 6.34 2.13
C ILE A 101 -29.21 6.92 3.53
N ASP A 102 -30.22 6.47 4.27
CA ASP A 102 -30.55 6.95 5.62
C ASP A 102 -29.45 6.70 6.66
N SER A 103 -28.67 5.63 6.52
CA SER A 103 -27.55 5.31 7.42
C SER A 103 -26.20 5.89 6.99
N ALA A 104 -26.05 6.24 5.72
CA ALA A 104 -24.77 6.73 5.20
C ALA A 104 -24.33 8.06 5.82
N GLU A 105 -23.03 8.18 6.09
CA GLU A 105 -22.39 9.39 6.58
C GLU A 105 -21.15 9.71 5.74
N VAL A 106 -20.70 10.95 5.76
CA VAL A 106 -19.43 11.38 5.15
C VAL A 106 -18.78 12.31 6.18
N ASN A 107 -17.78 11.79 6.88
CA ASN A 107 -17.14 12.43 8.03
C ASN A 107 -15.62 12.65 7.79
N THR A 108 -15.03 11.87 6.88
CA THR A 108 -13.60 11.82 6.57
C THR A 108 -13.38 11.62 5.07
N LEU A 109 -12.16 11.83 4.56
CA LEU A 109 -11.88 11.73 3.12
C LEU A 109 -12.01 10.30 2.57
N VAL A 110 -11.70 9.27 3.37
CA VAL A 110 -11.95 7.86 3.01
C VAL A 110 -13.43 7.55 2.80
N ASP A 111 -14.32 8.47 3.17
CA ASP A 111 -15.75 8.29 3.02
C ASP A 111 -16.28 8.63 1.63
N GLU A 112 -15.45 9.15 0.71
CA GLU A 112 -15.95 9.70 -0.55
C GLU A 112 -16.64 8.68 -1.46
N GLY A 113 -16.11 7.45 -1.51
CA GLY A 113 -16.62 6.41 -2.41
C GLY A 113 -18.09 6.04 -2.18
N ILE A 114 -18.64 6.27 -0.97
CA ILE A 114 -20.05 5.90 -0.70
C ILE A 114 -21.02 6.78 -1.48
N VAL A 115 -20.68 8.04 -1.72
CA VAL A 115 -21.62 8.98 -2.35
C VAL A 115 -21.79 8.61 -3.82
N GLY A 116 -20.68 8.29 -4.49
CA GLY A 116 -20.69 7.74 -5.85
C GLY A 116 -21.53 6.46 -5.94
N VAL A 117 -21.28 5.49 -5.06
CA VAL A 117 -22.02 4.22 -5.05
C VAL A 117 -23.52 4.42 -4.82
N LEU A 118 -23.92 5.23 -3.85
CA LEU A 118 -25.35 5.49 -3.59
C LEU A 118 -26.03 6.21 -4.75
N ARG A 119 -25.32 7.10 -5.44
CA ARG A 119 -25.80 7.80 -6.64
C ARG A 119 -25.98 6.84 -7.80
N GLU A 120 -25.01 5.97 -8.06
CA GLU A 120 -25.09 4.96 -9.12
C GLU A 120 -26.24 3.98 -8.88
N GLU A 121 -26.38 3.47 -7.66
CA GLU A 121 -27.50 2.60 -7.27
C GLU A 121 -28.85 3.32 -7.43
N TYR A 122 -28.95 4.58 -6.99
CA TYR A 122 -30.16 5.38 -7.20
C TYR A 122 -30.44 5.56 -8.69
N ASP A 123 -29.43 5.88 -9.49
CA ASP A 123 -29.60 6.15 -10.92
C ASP A 123 -29.97 4.92 -11.74
N ALA A 124 -29.56 3.73 -11.30
CA ALA A 124 -29.97 2.46 -11.88
C ALA A 124 -31.44 2.11 -11.63
N LEU A 125 -32.10 2.73 -10.64
CA LEU A 125 -33.51 2.45 -10.31
C LEU A 125 -34.48 2.91 -11.40
N LYS A 126 -35.56 2.14 -11.59
CA LYS A 126 -36.70 2.54 -12.43
C LYS A 126 -37.43 3.75 -11.82
N PRO A 127 -38.16 4.56 -12.62
CA PRO A 127 -38.95 5.68 -12.10
C PRO A 127 -39.92 5.29 -10.97
N SER A 128 -40.53 4.11 -11.04
CA SER A 128 -41.41 3.59 -9.99
C SER A 128 -40.69 3.26 -8.68
N GLN A 129 -39.43 2.83 -8.75
CA GLN A 129 -38.59 2.57 -7.59
C GLN A 129 -38.02 3.87 -7.01
N LYS A 130 -37.56 4.80 -7.85
CA LYS A 130 -37.13 6.14 -7.42
C LYS A 130 -38.20 6.86 -6.60
N ALA A 131 -39.48 6.72 -6.97
CA ALA A 131 -40.61 7.29 -6.24
C ALA A 131 -40.78 6.74 -4.80
N LEU A 132 -40.15 5.60 -4.47
CA LEU A 132 -40.14 5.02 -3.12
C LEU A 132 -38.99 5.56 -2.25
N ILE A 133 -37.97 6.19 -2.85
CA ILE A 133 -36.82 6.77 -2.16
C ILE A 133 -37.18 8.19 -1.71
N THR A 134 -37.79 8.31 -0.54
CA THR A 134 -38.30 9.60 -0.03
C THR A 134 -37.23 10.51 0.59
N ASN A 135 -35.99 10.03 0.70
CA ASN A 135 -34.85 10.64 1.39
C ASN A 135 -33.69 11.00 0.45
N VAL A 136 -33.95 11.12 -0.86
CA VAL A 136 -32.91 11.39 -1.87
C VAL A 136 -32.14 12.70 -1.62
N ASP A 137 -32.76 13.70 -1.01
CA ASP A 137 -32.11 14.98 -0.64
C ASP A 137 -30.90 14.78 0.29
N LYS A 138 -30.83 13.64 0.99
CA LYS A 138 -29.65 13.30 1.81
C LYS A 138 -28.41 13.10 0.95
N LEU A 139 -28.53 12.64 -0.30
CA LEU A 139 -27.39 12.51 -1.21
C LEU A 139 -26.74 13.87 -1.49
N ASP A 140 -27.54 14.92 -1.70
CA ASP A 140 -27.03 16.29 -1.88
C ASP A 140 -26.30 16.79 -0.62
N GLN A 141 -26.75 16.39 0.57
CA GLN A 141 -26.08 16.72 1.83
C GLN A 141 -24.74 15.98 1.98
N LEU A 142 -24.66 14.74 1.51
CA LEU A 142 -23.41 13.97 1.50
C LEU A 142 -22.40 14.56 0.51
N ASP A 143 -22.86 14.97 -0.68
CA ASP A 143 -22.03 15.69 -1.66
C ASP A 143 -21.44 16.98 -1.06
N ALA A 144 -22.28 17.82 -0.43
CA ALA A 144 -21.81 19.05 0.18
C ALA A 144 -20.80 18.83 1.33
N LYS A 145 -20.95 17.73 2.08
CA LYS A 145 -19.97 17.33 3.12
C LYS A 145 -18.65 16.90 2.49
N HIS A 146 -18.70 16.11 1.41
CA HIS A 146 -17.52 15.67 0.68
C HIS A 146 -16.73 16.85 0.10
N GLU A 147 -17.42 17.81 -0.53
CA GLU A 147 -16.79 19.03 -1.04
C GLU A 147 -16.03 19.80 0.06
N GLY A 148 -16.61 19.92 1.26
CA GLY A 148 -15.94 20.55 2.40
C GLY A 148 -14.71 19.79 2.89
N LEU A 149 -14.71 18.45 2.80
CA LEU A 149 -13.55 17.63 3.15
C LEU A 149 -12.42 17.79 2.14
N MET A 150 -12.73 17.95 0.84
CA MET A 150 -11.74 18.21 -0.20
C MET A 150 -11.00 19.53 0.03
N GLU A 151 -11.67 20.56 0.54
CA GLU A 151 -10.98 21.80 0.93
C GLU A 151 -10.02 21.58 2.10
N ILE A 152 -10.41 20.77 3.09
CA ILE A 152 -9.54 20.42 4.23
C ILE A 152 -8.34 19.60 3.76
N LYS A 153 -8.54 18.68 2.81
CA LYS A 153 -7.48 17.90 2.18
C LYS A 153 -6.42 18.81 1.57
N ASP A 154 -6.83 19.74 0.71
CA ASP A 154 -5.92 20.65 0.01
C ASP A 154 -5.12 21.53 0.99
N GLN A 155 -5.78 21.99 2.07
CA GLN A 155 -5.12 22.74 3.14
C GLN A 155 -4.09 21.90 3.90
N ASN A 156 -4.42 20.64 4.21
CA ASN A 156 -3.51 19.73 4.89
C ASN A 156 -2.31 19.39 4.00
N TYR A 157 -2.56 19.13 2.72
CA TYR A 157 -1.51 18.86 1.73
C TYR A 157 -0.55 20.04 1.58
N ALA A 158 -1.07 21.27 1.45
CA ALA A 158 -0.24 22.47 1.37
C ALA A 158 0.68 22.64 2.59
N LYS A 159 0.14 22.49 3.81
CA LYS A 159 0.92 22.59 5.05
C LYS A 159 1.99 21.49 5.16
N ALA A 160 1.65 20.27 4.78
CA ALA A 160 2.60 19.17 4.77
C ALA A 160 3.75 19.43 3.78
N LYS A 161 3.44 19.97 2.59
CA LYS A 161 4.46 20.33 1.59
C LYS A 161 5.39 21.45 2.03
N GLU A 162 4.91 22.41 2.81
CA GLU A 162 5.77 23.44 3.42
C GLU A 162 6.82 22.79 4.34
N VAL A 163 6.39 21.89 5.23
CA VAL A 163 7.31 21.18 6.15
C VAL A 163 8.21 20.21 5.41
N GLN A 164 7.70 19.49 4.41
CA GLN A 164 8.51 18.64 3.53
C GLN A 164 9.61 19.44 2.85
N SER A 165 9.33 20.69 2.44
CA SER A 165 10.37 21.59 1.90
C SER A 165 11.41 22.01 2.95
N ILE A 166 11.01 22.23 4.20
CA ILE A 166 11.93 22.50 5.31
C ILE A 166 12.85 21.29 5.55
N ILE A 167 12.30 20.07 5.58
CA ILE A 167 13.07 18.82 5.71
C ILE A 167 13.95 18.61 4.47
N GLU A 168 13.46 18.93 3.27
CA GLU A 168 14.26 18.83 2.05
C GLU A 168 15.37 19.88 2.02
N GLN A 169 15.27 20.99 2.72
CA GLN A 169 16.34 21.98 2.84
C GLN A 169 17.22 21.72 4.08
N MET A 170 16.82 20.77 4.93
CA MET A 170 17.54 20.38 6.13
C MET A 170 18.83 19.66 5.72
N GLN A 171 19.92 20.42 5.68
CA GLN A 171 21.25 19.91 5.43
C GLN A 171 22.01 19.78 6.75
N VAL A 172 22.21 18.54 7.19
CA VAL A 172 23.05 18.21 8.35
C VAL A 172 24.26 17.43 7.87
N LEU A 173 25.32 18.16 7.50
CA LEU A 173 26.60 17.58 7.09
C LEU A 173 27.60 17.56 8.24
N SER A 174 27.39 18.37 9.27
CA SER A 174 28.26 18.45 10.42
C SER A 174 27.54 18.87 11.70
N TYR A 175 28.21 18.77 12.84
CA TYR A 175 27.57 18.98 14.15
C TYR A 175 27.05 20.41 14.34
N SER A 176 27.75 21.41 13.79
CA SER A 176 27.30 22.81 13.80
C SER A 176 25.97 23.04 13.04
N ASP A 177 25.53 22.11 12.19
CA ASP A 177 24.23 22.16 11.51
C ASP A 177 23.05 21.69 12.39
N LYS A 178 23.31 21.27 13.65
CA LYS A 178 22.28 20.83 14.61
C LYS A 178 21.05 21.75 14.71
N PRO A 179 21.16 23.09 14.66
CA PRO A 179 20.00 23.97 14.66
C PRO A 179 19.04 23.76 13.47
N ALA A 180 19.54 23.33 12.30
CA ALA A 180 18.70 23.05 11.14
C ALA A 180 17.79 21.83 11.37
N ALA A 181 18.33 20.76 11.96
CA ALA A 181 17.52 19.61 12.38
C ALA A 181 16.50 20.00 13.46
N ALA A 182 16.90 20.81 14.44
CA ALA A 182 15.97 21.28 15.48
C ALA A 182 14.81 22.11 14.90
N ASN A 183 15.08 22.94 13.89
CA ASN A 183 14.04 23.70 13.17
C ASN A 183 13.10 22.78 12.37
N ALA A 184 13.65 21.81 11.63
CA ALA A 184 12.86 20.83 10.89
C ALA A 184 12.00 19.96 11.81
N ARG A 185 12.55 19.54 12.96
CA ARG A 185 11.82 18.85 14.03
C ARG A 185 10.67 19.69 14.56
N ALA A 186 10.92 20.95 14.93
CA ALA A 186 9.87 21.84 15.43
C ALA A 186 8.74 22.05 14.40
N ALA A 187 9.10 22.21 13.11
CA ALA A 187 8.13 22.33 12.02
C ALA A 187 7.30 21.05 11.87
N TYR A 188 7.95 19.88 11.86
CA TYR A 188 7.26 18.59 11.79
C TYR A 188 6.35 18.33 12.99
N ASP A 189 6.81 18.64 14.21
CA ASP A 189 6.03 18.41 15.42
C ASP A 189 4.79 19.30 15.51
N SER A 190 4.78 20.43 14.80
CA SER A 190 3.62 21.33 14.68
C SER A 190 2.50 20.81 13.78
N LEU A 191 2.78 19.80 12.94
CA LEU A 191 1.79 19.18 12.06
C LEU A 191 0.80 18.28 12.81
N THR A 192 -0.43 18.21 12.31
CA THR A 192 -1.41 17.20 12.74
C THR A 192 -0.99 15.79 12.30
N GLY A 193 -1.61 14.75 12.86
CA GLY A 193 -1.35 13.36 12.44
C GLY A 193 -1.57 13.15 10.92
N ASP A 194 -2.64 13.71 10.38
CA ASP A 194 -2.96 13.57 8.95
C ASP A 194 -1.98 14.35 8.07
N GLN A 195 -1.55 15.54 8.49
CA GLN A 195 -0.52 16.30 7.79
C GLN A 195 0.83 15.57 7.83
N LYS A 196 1.18 14.94 8.97
CA LYS A 196 2.39 14.13 9.09
C LYS A 196 2.37 12.93 8.16
N ALA A 197 1.21 12.35 7.84
CA ALA A 197 1.08 11.22 6.91
C ALA A 197 1.53 11.59 5.49
N ILE A 198 1.25 12.82 5.07
CA ILE A 198 1.59 13.37 3.75
C ILE A 198 3.10 13.66 3.61
N VAL A 199 3.84 13.85 4.71
CA VAL A 199 5.29 14.14 4.66
C VAL A 199 6.09 12.90 4.26
N THR A 200 6.55 12.84 3.01
CA THR A 200 7.21 11.64 2.45
C THR A 200 8.70 11.52 2.77
N ASN A 201 9.36 12.62 3.14
CA ASN A 201 10.81 12.66 3.38
C ASN A 201 11.18 12.67 4.88
N TYR A 202 10.29 12.18 5.76
CA TYR A 202 10.53 12.14 7.20
C TYR A 202 11.78 11.33 7.61
N HIS A 203 12.16 10.32 6.81
CA HIS A 203 13.39 9.55 7.02
C HIS A 203 14.64 10.44 7.06
N LEU A 204 14.71 11.52 6.25
CA LEU A 204 15.84 12.46 6.26
C LEU A 204 16.02 13.13 7.62
N LEU A 205 14.90 13.51 8.27
CA LEU A 205 14.90 14.09 9.62
C LEU A 205 15.43 13.10 10.66
N LYS A 206 14.93 11.86 10.63
CA LYS A 206 15.41 10.79 11.53
C LYS A 206 16.91 10.53 11.36
N GLU A 207 17.39 10.48 10.12
CA GLU A 207 18.81 10.31 9.83
C GLU A 207 19.67 11.44 10.37
N ALA A 208 19.23 12.69 10.20
CA ALA A 208 19.93 13.85 10.73
C ALA A 208 20.03 13.81 12.25
N GLU A 209 18.94 13.48 12.94
CA GLU A 209 18.90 13.37 14.40
C GLU A 209 19.77 12.20 14.91
N ASN A 210 19.78 11.07 14.20
CA ASN A 210 20.69 9.96 14.50
C ASN A 210 22.17 10.32 14.30
N LYS A 211 22.52 11.08 13.24
CA LYS A 211 23.88 11.60 13.03
C LYS A 211 24.32 12.53 14.17
N ILE A 212 23.43 13.41 14.63
CA ILE A 212 23.69 14.32 15.76
C ILE A 212 23.94 13.54 17.04
N SER A 213 23.08 12.58 17.37
CA SER A 213 23.28 11.72 18.55
C SER A 213 24.62 10.97 18.50
N ALA A 214 25.01 10.47 17.33
CA ALA A 214 26.29 9.79 17.15
C ALA A 214 27.51 10.72 17.36
N TRP A 215 27.44 11.99 16.95
CA TRP A 215 28.48 12.98 17.26
C TRP A 215 28.56 13.32 18.75
N GLU A 216 27.42 13.28 19.45
CA GLU A 216 27.37 13.45 20.89
C GLU A 216 27.88 12.21 21.64
N GLY A 217 28.00 11.05 20.98
CA GLY A 217 28.39 9.78 21.61
C GLY A 217 27.19 9.04 22.23
N GLY A 218 25.98 9.30 21.73
CA GLY A 218 24.76 8.57 22.06
C GLY A 218 24.47 7.43 21.07
N SER A 219 23.47 6.60 21.42
CA SER A 219 22.87 5.62 20.50
C SER A 219 21.91 6.31 19.52
N PRO A 220 21.54 5.67 18.39
CA PRO A 220 20.47 6.16 17.53
C PRO A 220 19.21 6.47 18.33
N VAL A 221 18.65 7.67 18.14
CA VAL A 221 17.44 8.13 18.82
C VAL A 221 16.21 7.54 18.15
N HIS A 222 16.26 7.39 16.82
CA HIS A 222 15.23 6.73 16.03
C HIS A 222 15.65 5.30 15.70
N LYS A 223 14.76 4.37 16.01
CA LYS A 223 14.88 2.94 15.70
C LYS A 223 13.80 2.54 14.71
N ALA A 224 13.92 1.33 14.16
CA ALA A 224 12.83 0.71 13.41
C ALA A 224 11.56 0.65 14.29
N PRO A 225 10.36 0.90 13.72
CA PRO A 225 9.10 0.75 14.43
C PRO A 225 8.93 -0.68 14.98
N GLU A 226 8.46 -0.80 16.22
CA GLU A 226 8.24 -2.09 16.90
C GLU A 226 6.79 -2.60 16.75
N ASN A 227 5.90 -1.81 16.14
CA ASN A 227 4.48 -2.14 15.98
C ASN A 227 4.17 -2.93 14.68
N ILE A 228 5.18 -3.23 13.85
CA ILE A 228 5.03 -4.22 12.77
C ILE A 228 5.18 -5.60 13.39
N VAL A 229 4.06 -6.22 13.73
CA VAL A 229 4.04 -7.50 14.48
C VAL A 229 3.78 -8.71 13.57
N TYR A 230 3.34 -8.47 12.33
CA TYR A 230 3.15 -9.51 11.32
C TYR A 230 3.84 -9.11 10.02
N ALA A 231 4.49 -10.06 9.36
CA ALA A 231 5.13 -9.82 8.07
C ALA A 231 5.04 -11.05 7.18
N GLY A 232 4.69 -10.84 5.92
CA GLY A 232 4.63 -11.95 4.97
C GLY A 232 4.08 -11.57 3.61
N THR A 233 3.32 -12.49 3.02
CA THR A 233 2.80 -12.36 1.65
C THR A 233 1.40 -12.93 1.57
N ARG A 234 0.72 -12.63 0.46
CA ARG A 234 -0.58 -13.20 0.12
C ARG A 234 -0.40 -14.19 -1.04
N SER A 235 -0.92 -15.41 -0.89
CA SER A 235 -0.88 -16.48 -1.89
C SER A 235 -2.22 -16.62 -2.59
N SER A 236 -2.19 -16.61 -3.93
CA SER A 236 -3.32 -16.89 -4.81
C SER A 236 -2.86 -17.64 -6.06
N ASP A 237 -3.69 -18.56 -6.54
CA ASP A 237 -3.35 -19.35 -7.73
C ASP A 237 -3.31 -18.51 -9.02
N TYR A 238 -3.83 -17.28 -9.00
CA TYR A 238 -3.86 -16.38 -10.16
C TYR A 238 -2.86 -15.22 -10.06
N GLY A 239 -2.26 -14.95 -8.90
CA GLY A 239 -1.34 -13.82 -8.70
C GLY A 239 0.09 -14.10 -9.16
N VAL A 240 0.65 -15.26 -8.81
CA VAL A 240 2.04 -15.64 -9.16
C VAL A 240 2.23 -15.74 -10.69
N ASN A 241 3.15 -14.99 -11.29
CA ASN A 241 3.44 -15.16 -12.71
C ASN A 241 4.29 -16.41 -12.98
N GLY A 242 4.00 -17.13 -14.07
CA GLY A 242 4.80 -18.27 -14.53
C GLY A 242 4.64 -19.50 -13.65
N GLN A 243 5.77 -20.16 -13.34
CA GLN A 243 5.80 -21.37 -12.53
C GLN A 243 5.41 -21.09 -11.08
N TRP A 244 4.70 -22.03 -10.44
CA TRP A 244 4.35 -21.91 -9.03
C TRP A 244 5.59 -21.96 -8.11
N LEU A 245 5.41 -21.53 -6.86
CA LEU A 245 6.44 -21.47 -5.83
C LEU A 245 6.49 -22.75 -4.98
N GLY A 246 7.69 -23.30 -4.80
CA GLY A 246 7.93 -24.41 -3.87
C GLY A 246 8.04 -23.93 -2.42
N THR A 247 8.18 -24.86 -1.46
CA THR A 247 8.34 -24.53 -0.04
C THR A 247 9.58 -23.67 0.24
N GLU A 248 10.71 -23.96 -0.42
CA GLU A 248 11.93 -23.15 -0.30
C GLU A 248 11.76 -21.71 -0.82
N ASP A 249 10.90 -21.50 -1.82
CA ASP A 249 10.59 -20.17 -2.34
C ASP A 249 9.78 -19.36 -1.31
N TRP A 250 8.80 -19.99 -0.66
CA TRP A 250 8.04 -19.38 0.42
C TRP A 250 8.90 -19.07 1.64
N GLN A 251 9.88 -19.93 1.96
CA GLN A 251 10.87 -19.65 3.02
C GLN A 251 11.78 -18.47 2.65
N HIS A 252 12.20 -18.37 1.38
CA HIS A 252 13.00 -17.22 0.93
C HIS A 252 12.23 -15.90 1.12
N ILE A 253 10.92 -15.89 0.85
CA ILE A 253 10.07 -14.74 1.15
C ILE A 253 10.04 -14.46 2.66
N THR A 254 9.85 -15.49 3.50
CA THR A 254 9.87 -15.36 4.97
C THR A 254 11.17 -14.74 5.46
N ASP A 255 12.32 -15.29 5.04
CA ASP A 255 13.64 -14.83 5.47
C ASP A 255 13.90 -13.38 5.06
N GLN A 256 13.47 -13.00 3.86
CA GLN A 256 13.62 -11.62 3.39
C GLN A 256 12.71 -10.65 4.16
N MET A 257 11.47 -11.05 4.47
CA MET A 257 10.55 -10.25 5.28
C MET A 257 11.02 -10.12 6.73
N ASP A 258 11.57 -11.17 7.34
CA ASP A 258 12.20 -11.11 8.68
C ASP A 258 13.42 -10.17 8.68
N GLY A 259 14.21 -10.19 7.61
CA GLY A 259 15.31 -9.23 7.43
C GLY A 259 14.85 -7.77 7.32
N TYR A 260 13.64 -7.52 6.80
CA TYR A 260 13.05 -6.17 6.74
C TYR A 260 12.42 -5.75 8.06
N PHE A 261 11.73 -6.67 8.73
CA PHE A 261 10.97 -6.43 9.96
C PHE A 261 11.34 -7.44 11.05
N PRO A 262 12.54 -7.34 11.65
CA PRO A 262 12.99 -8.30 12.64
C PRO A 262 12.05 -8.37 13.84
N GLY A 263 11.58 -9.57 14.17
CA GLY A 263 10.67 -9.82 15.29
C GLY A 263 9.18 -9.81 14.93
N ALA A 264 8.81 -9.49 13.68
CA ALA A 264 7.46 -9.71 13.18
C ALA A 264 7.21 -11.23 13.00
N GLU A 265 6.02 -11.71 13.39
CA GLU A 265 5.63 -13.11 13.17
C GLU A 265 5.37 -13.37 11.68
N PRO A 266 6.05 -14.36 11.06
CA PRO A 266 5.79 -14.74 9.68
C PRO A 266 4.32 -15.13 9.48
N THR A 267 3.56 -14.31 8.76
CA THR A 267 2.10 -14.46 8.65
C THR A 267 1.65 -14.25 7.21
N TYR A 268 1.04 -15.27 6.60
CA TYR A 268 0.57 -15.25 5.22
C TYR A 268 -0.95 -15.21 5.13
N ILE A 269 -1.45 -14.52 4.10
CA ILE A 269 -2.83 -14.66 3.63
C ILE A 269 -2.82 -15.80 2.61
N TRP A 270 -3.54 -16.89 2.87
CA TRP A 270 -3.48 -18.11 2.04
C TRP A 270 -4.85 -18.44 1.46
N ILE A 271 -5.07 -18.15 0.18
CA ILE A 271 -6.37 -18.37 -0.47
C ILE A 271 -6.59 -19.86 -0.69
N ILE A 272 -7.64 -20.39 -0.07
CA ILE A 272 -8.06 -21.79 -0.15
C ILE A 272 -9.42 -21.96 -0.85
N GLY A 273 -10.15 -20.87 -1.04
CA GLY A 273 -11.45 -20.84 -1.73
C GLY A 273 -11.53 -19.67 -2.70
N ARG A 274 -11.79 -19.94 -3.97
CA ARG A 274 -11.88 -18.93 -5.03
C ARG A 274 -13.27 -18.81 -5.59
N LEU A 275 -13.60 -17.64 -6.13
CA LEU A 275 -14.89 -17.42 -6.75
C LEU A 275 -15.12 -18.41 -7.90
N ASN A 276 -16.28 -19.06 -7.86
CA ASN A 276 -16.79 -19.90 -8.93
C ASN A 276 -18.21 -19.49 -9.29
N THR A 277 -18.34 -18.67 -10.33
CA THR A 277 -19.63 -18.17 -10.81
C THR A 277 -20.53 -19.22 -11.45
N SER A 278 -20.00 -20.44 -11.67
CA SER A 278 -20.70 -21.54 -12.35
C SER A 278 -21.43 -22.50 -11.39
N VAL A 279 -21.14 -22.48 -10.09
CA VAL A 279 -21.81 -23.35 -9.10
C VAL A 279 -23.02 -22.68 -8.46
N GLY A 280 -24.18 -23.34 -8.47
CA GLY A 280 -25.41 -22.78 -7.89
C GLY A 280 -25.79 -21.40 -8.46
N ALA A 281 -25.98 -20.42 -7.57
CA ALA A 281 -26.16 -19.00 -7.91
C ALA A 281 -24.85 -18.29 -8.32
N GLY A 282 -23.70 -18.94 -8.12
CA GLY A 282 -22.36 -18.39 -8.12
C GLY A 282 -21.85 -18.42 -6.69
N GLY A 283 -20.72 -19.06 -6.43
CA GLY A 283 -20.21 -19.20 -5.07
C GLY A 283 -18.72 -19.43 -5.09
N VAL A 284 -18.27 -20.48 -4.41
CA VAL A 284 -16.85 -20.74 -4.20
C VAL A 284 -16.45 -22.12 -4.68
N ARG A 285 -15.21 -22.23 -5.13
CA ARG A 285 -14.49 -23.48 -5.32
C ARG A 285 -13.43 -23.61 -4.25
N LEU A 286 -13.60 -24.58 -3.36
CA LEU A 286 -12.64 -24.95 -2.35
C LEU A 286 -11.55 -25.85 -2.95
N GLU A 287 -10.29 -25.57 -2.61
CA GLU A 287 -9.13 -26.21 -3.23
C GLU A 287 -8.71 -27.54 -2.58
N PHE A 288 -9.68 -28.38 -2.27
CA PHE A 288 -9.47 -29.72 -1.71
C PHE A 288 -10.59 -30.68 -2.13
N GLU A 289 -10.49 -31.94 -1.74
CA GLU A 289 -11.46 -32.96 -2.09
C GLU A 289 -12.80 -32.76 -1.37
N GLN A 290 -13.90 -33.03 -2.07
CA GLN A 290 -15.23 -33.02 -1.47
C GLN A 290 -15.33 -34.07 -0.34
N PRO A 291 -15.91 -33.73 0.83
CA PRO A 291 -16.22 -34.71 1.87
C PRO A 291 -17.18 -35.80 1.38
N ASN A 292 -16.95 -37.04 1.81
CA ASN A 292 -17.83 -38.17 1.48
C ASN A 292 -18.98 -38.30 2.50
N ASP A 293 -19.81 -37.27 2.61
CA ASP A 293 -20.90 -37.14 3.59
C ASP A 293 -22.31 -37.19 2.97
N GLY A 294 -22.39 -37.25 1.63
CA GLY A 294 -23.66 -37.28 0.89
C GLY A 294 -24.35 -35.93 0.75
N VAL A 295 -23.71 -34.82 1.13
CA VAL A 295 -24.29 -33.47 1.00
C VAL A 295 -24.16 -32.97 -0.45
N ASP A 296 -25.25 -32.43 -0.99
CA ASP A 296 -25.24 -31.71 -2.27
C ASP A 296 -24.71 -30.28 -2.08
N TYR A 297 -23.39 -30.15 -2.04
CA TYR A 297 -22.71 -28.86 -1.91
C TYR A 297 -22.93 -27.91 -3.09
N ALA A 298 -23.25 -28.42 -4.28
CA ALA A 298 -23.53 -27.59 -5.43
C ALA A 298 -24.81 -26.74 -5.22
N SER A 299 -25.81 -27.32 -4.56
CA SER A 299 -27.02 -26.59 -4.11
C SER A 299 -26.73 -25.49 -3.08
N LYS A 300 -25.59 -25.59 -2.39
CA LYS A 300 -25.08 -24.64 -1.40
C LYS A 300 -24.05 -23.66 -1.98
N ASN A 301 -23.94 -23.57 -3.31
CA ASN A 301 -22.99 -22.71 -4.02
C ASN A 301 -21.51 -23.08 -3.78
N ILE A 302 -21.22 -24.34 -3.44
CA ILE A 302 -19.86 -24.81 -3.14
C ILE A 302 -19.47 -25.91 -4.11
N SER A 303 -18.24 -25.81 -4.62
CA SER A 303 -17.60 -26.82 -5.47
C SER A 303 -16.20 -27.13 -4.95
N PHE A 304 -15.61 -28.23 -5.41
CA PHE A 304 -14.35 -28.77 -4.89
C PHE A 304 -13.38 -29.12 -6.01
N GLY A 305 -12.10 -29.21 -5.69
CA GLY A 305 -11.09 -29.85 -6.53
C GLY A 305 -9.67 -29.39 -6.18
N PRO A 306 -8.63 -29.99 -6.76
CA PRO A 306 -7.25 -29.68 -6.43
C PRO A 306 -6.87 -28.25 -6.85
N PRO A 307 -5.75 -27.71 -6.34
CA PRO A 307 -5.13 -26.51 -6.91
C PRO A 307 -4.94 -26.64 -8.42
N THR A 308 -5.23 -25.57 -9.17
CA THR A 308 -5.25 -25.63 -10.64
C THR A 308 -3.93 -25.23 -11.30
N LYS A 309 -3.01 -24.62 -10.54
CA LYS A 309 -1.75 -24.11 -11.08
C LYS A 309 -0.71 -25.21 -11.23
N ALA A 310 -0.07 -25.26 -12.39
CA ALA A 310 1.00 -26.23 -12.64
C ALA A 310 2.18 -26.01 -11.67
N GLY A 311 2.63 -27.10 -11.03
CA GLY A 311 3.72 -27.07 -10.04
C GLY A 311 3.27 -26.72 -8.62
N HIS A 312 1.97 -26.49 -8.39
CA HIS A 312 1.42 -26.29 -7.05
C HIS A 312 1.39 -27.61 -6.27
N LEU A 313 1.99 -27.64 -5.08
CA LEU A 313 1.88 -28.78 -4.16
C LEU A 313 0.47 -28.86 -3.57
N THR A 314 0.13 -29.92 -2.85
CA THR A 314 -1.12 -29.89 -2.07
C THR A 314 -1.02 -28.85 -0.96
N HIS A 315 -2.16 -28.30 -0.53
CA HIS A 315 -2.17 -27.39 0.61
C HIS A 315 -1.65 -28.06 1.89
N GLU A 316 -1.86 -29.37 2.06
CA GLU A 316 -1.25 -30.11 3.20
C GLU A 316 0.27 -30.08 3.18
N GLU A 317 0.91 -30.23 2.02
CA GLU A 317 2.37 -30.18 1.93
C GLU A 317 2.92 -28.80 2.33
N TYR A 318 2.19 -27.72 2.02
CA TYR A 318 2.55 -26.38 2.46
C TYR A 318 2.31 -26.17 3.96
N LEU A 319 1.16 -26.58 4.48
CA LEU A 319 0.83 -26.41 5.90
C LEU A 319 1.75 -27.26 6.80
N ASP A 320 2.09 -28.49 6.39
CA ASP A 320 3.11 -29.33 7.04
C ASP A 320 4.49 -28.66 7.08
N TYR A 321 4.82 -27.89 6.05
CA TYR A 321 6.05 -27.12 6.00
C TYR A 321 5.95 -25.90 6.94
N PHE A 322 4.86 -25.16 6.88
CA PHE A 322 4.63 -23.98 7.73
C PHE A 322 4.62 -24.32 9.21
N ASP A 323 4.04 -25.46 9.61
CA ASP A 323 4.10 -25.98 10.98
C ASP A 323 5.54 -26.15 11.48
N LYS A 324 6.41 -26.74 10.66
CA LYS A 324 7.82 -27.01 11.02
C LYS A 324 8.67 -25.75 11.06
N HIS A 325 8.28 -24.72 10.31
CA HIS A 325 9.06 -23.50 10.10
C HIS A 325 8.49 -22.28 10.84
N GLY A 326 7.40 -22.45 11.59
CA GLY A 326 6.79 -21.37 12.39
C GLY A 326 6.13 -20.28 11.54
N ILE A 327 5.68 -20.62 10.33
CA ILE A 327 4.95 -19.70 9.46
C ILE A 327 3.46 -19.82 9.78
N LYS A 328 2.78 -18.71 10.00
CA LYS A 328 1.34 -18.65 10.29
C LYS A 328 0.54 -18.31 9.04
N VAL A 329 -0.69 -18.81 8.96
CA VAL A 329 -1.58 -18.56 7.83
C VAL A 329 -3.01 -18.26 8.26
N TYR A 330 -3.62 -17.28 7.60
CA TYR A 330 -5.08 -17.11 7.53
C TYR A 330 -5.59 -17.77 6.26
N LEU A 331 -6.49 -18.74 6.40
CA LEU A 331 -7.10 -19.41 5.24
C LEU A 331 -8.24 -18.54 4.71
N GLN A 332 -8.07 -17.95 3.52
CA GLN A 332 -8.99 -16.97 2.95
C GLN A 332 -9.92 -17.58 1.88
N VAL A 333 -11.16 -17.08 1.81
CA VAL A 333 -12.13 -17.39 0.75
C VAL A 333 -12.67 -16.16 0.02
N GLU A 334 -12.98 -16.36 -1.26
CA GLU A 334 -13.85 -15.52 -2.10
C GLU A 334 -15.22 -16.22 -2.20
N SER A 335 -16.17 -15.87 -1.32
CA SER A 335 -17.30 -16.76 -1.01
C SER A 335 -18.39 -16.80 -2.08
N GLY A 336 -18.58 -15.72 -2.85
CA GLY A 336 -19.79 -15.51 -3.61
C GLY A 336 -21.03 -15.65 -2.71
N PHE A 337 -22.02 -16.43 -3.15
CA PHE A 337 -23.23 -16.72 -2.37
C PHE A 337 -23.13 -17.96 -1.46
N ALA A 338 -21.92 -18.49 -1.20
CA ALA A 338 -21.77 -19.59 -0.26
C ALA A 338 -21.87 -19.11 1.20
N ASP A 339 -22.51 -19.92 2.04
CA ASP A 339 -22.69 -19.61 3.47
C ASP A 339 -21.35 -19.69 4.22
N MET A 340 -20.98 -18.60 4.90
CA MET A 340 -19.66 -18.44 5.49
C MET A 340 -19.38 -19.46 6.62
N LYS A 341 -20.38 -19.78 7.44
CA LYS A 341 -20.24 -20.75 8.54
C LYS A 341 -19.98 -22.16 7.98
N THR A 342 -20.70 -22.53 6.92
CA THR A 342 -20.45 -23.77 6.16
C THR A 342 -19.03 -23.82 5.60
N LEU A 343 -18.50 -22.71 5.08
CA LEU A 343 -17.12 -22.66 4.58
C LEU A 343 -16.09 -22.85 5.68
N MET A 344 -16.27 -22.19 6.83
CA MET A 344 -15.42 -22.36 8.00
C MET A 344 -15.40 -23.82 8.45
N ASP A 345 -16.57 -24.43 8.62
CA ASP A 345 -16.67 -25.83 9.06
C ASP A 345 -15.95 -26.77 8.09
N LEU A 346 -16.13 -26.60 6.79
CA LEU A 346 -15.45 -27.42 5.78
C LEU A 346 -13.94 -27.26 5.81
N ILE A 347 -13.46 -26.02 5.84
CA ILE A 347 -12.03 -25.69 5.79
C ILE A 347 -11.32 -26.15 7.06
N PHE A 348 -11.87 -25.89 8.24
CA PHE A 348 -11.22 -26.28 9.50
C PHE A 348 -11.37 -27.76 9.81
N ASN A 349 -12.41 -28.44 9.33
CA ASN A 349 -12.44 -29.91 9.38
C ASN A 349 -11.32 -30.53 8.56
N LYS A 350 -10.93 -29.91 7.44
CA LYS A 350 -9.82 -30.36 6.60
C LYS A 350 -8.47 -29.96 7.20
N TYR A 351 -8.28 -28.68 7.52
CA TYR A 351 -6.95 -28.07 7.77
C TYR A 351 -6.73 -27.59 9.20
N GLY A 352 -7.75 -27.62 10.08
CA GLY A 352 -7.65 -27.07 11.44
C GLY A 352 -6.73 -27.84 12.39
N HIS A 353 -6.18 -28.97 11.94
CA HIS A 353 -5.20 -29.75 12.70
C HIS A 353 -3.77 -29.18 12.63
N HIS A 354 -3.52 -28.25 11.70
CA HIS A 354 -2.22 -27.58 11.55
C HIS A 354 -2.04 -26.41 12.52
N GLU A 355 -0.89 -26.35 13.20
CA GLU A 355 -0.55 -25.27 14.14
C GLU A 355 -0.20 -23.94 13.45
N SER A 356 0.13 -23.99 12.16
CA SER A 356 0.31 -22.85 11.27
C SER A 356 -1.00 -22.15 10.96
N VAL A 357 -2.13 -22.84 10.98
CA VAL A 357 -3.45 -22.26 10.69
C VAL A 357 -3.94 -21.51 11.94
N VAL A 358 -3.99 -20.17 11.84
CA VAL A 358 -4.33 -19.29 12.99
C VAL A 358 -5.69 -18.61 12.86
N GLY A 359 -6.34 -18.71 11.70
CA GLY A 359 -7.57 -17.98 11.48
C GLY A 359 -8.19 -18.17 10.10
N PHE A 360 -9.30 -17.46 9.91
CA PHE A 360 -10.10 -17.49 8.70
C PHE A 360 -10.17 -16.10 8.08
N GLY A 361 -10.04 -16.03 6.75
CA GLY A 361 -10.12 -14.78 6.03
C GLY A 361 -11.33 -14.67 5.09
N VAL A 362 -12.01 -13.53 5.13
CA VAL A 362 -13.08 -13.20 4.19
C VAL A 362 -12.61 -12.08 3.26
N ASP A 363 -12.60 -12.37 1.97
CA ASP A 363 -12.53 -11.34 0.94
C ASP A 363 -13.93 -10.76 0.70
N VAL A 364 -14.22 -9.62 1.32
CA VAL A 364 -15.59 -9.08 1.38
C VAL A 364 -16.05 -8.53 0.03
N GLU A 365 -15.13 -8.22 -0.88
CA GLU A 365 -15.47 -7.84 -2.26
C GLU A 365 -16.34 -8.91 -2.95
N TRP A 366 -16.16 -10.17 -2.55
CA TRP A 366 -16.88 -11.32 -3.10
C TRP A 366 -18.01 -11.82 -2.21
N TYR A 367 -18.28 -11.19 -1.07
CA TYR A 367 -19.36 -11.58 -0.18
C TYR A 367 -20.72 -11.21 -0.80
N TYR A 368 -21.50 -12.22 -1.20
CA TYR A 368 -22.72 -12.07 -2.02
C TYR A 368 -22.48 -11.34 -3.37
N GLY A 369 -21.22 -11.29 -3.82
CA GLY A 369 -20.79 -10.71 -5.10
C GLY A 369 -20.23 -11.77 -6.06
N ILE A 370 -20.42 -11.58 -7.37
CA ILE A 370 -19.92 -12.52 -8.41
C ILE A 370 -19.31 -11.81 -9.62
N SER A 371 -19.17 -10.50 -9.50
CA SER A 371 -18.44 -9.62 -10.39
C SER A 371 -17.69 -8.63 -9.51
N GLU A 372 -16.66 -8.02 -10.08
CA GLU A 372 -15.88 -6.95 -9.45
C GLU A 372 -16.83 -5.92 -8.80
N ASP A 373 -16.52 -5.56 -7.55
CA ASP A 373 -17.26 -4.60 -6.72
C ASP A 373 -18.76 -4.92 -6.45
N ALA A 374 -19.22 -6.13 -6.73
CA ALA A 374 -20.63 -6.51 -6.52
C ALA A 374 -20.92 -7.08 -5.12
N GLY A 375 -19.93 -7.13 -4.24
CA GLY A 375 -20.11 -7.56 -2.85
C GLY A 375 -21.00 -6.60 -2.05
N ILE A 376 -21.58 -7.12 -0.96
CA ILE A 376 -22.37 -6.30 -0.03
C ILE A 376 -21.56 -5.99 1.24
N PRO A 377 -21.83 -4.86 1.91
CA PRO A 377 -21.25 -4.58 3.22
C PRO A 377 -21.60 -5.63 4.27
N VAL A 378 -20.61 -6.02 5.07
CA VAL A 378 -20.76 -6.86 6.26
C VAL A 378 -21.19 -5.98 7.43
N THR A 379 -22.33 -6.32 8.02
CA THR A 379 -22.86 -5.59 9.19
C THR A 379 -22.20 -6.06 10.49
N ASP A 380 -22.36 -5.27 11.56
CA ASP A 380 -21.87 -5.62 12.90
C ASP A 380 -22.42 -6.97 13.37
N THR A 381 -23.73 -7.20 13.19
CA THR A 381 -24.41 -8.46 13.51
C THR A 381 -23.75 -9.63 12.77
N ARG A 382 -23.53 -9.47 11.47
CA ARG A 382 -22.97 -10.55 10.64
C ARG A 382 -21.52 -10.86 11.00
N ALA A 383 -20.71 -9.84 11.22
CA ALA A 383 -19.32 -10.00 11.67
C ALA A 383 -19.25 -10.69 13.04
N GLN A 384 -20.11 -10.30 13.99
CA GLN A 384 -20.19 -10.94 15.30
C GLN A 384 -20.56 -12.41 15.18
N GLU A 385 -21.58 -12.76 14.40
CA GLU A 385 -21.99 -14.15 14.21
C GLU A 385 -20.88 -15.02 13.62
N TRP A 386 -20.10 -14.50 12.67
CA TRP A 386 -18.98 -15.22 12.07
C TRP A 386 -17.83 -15.38 13.06
N ASP A 387 -17.51 -14.33 13.81
CA ASP A 387 -16.45 -14.34 14.82
C ASP A 387 -16.77 -15.34 15.95
N GLU A 388 -18.02 -15.34 16.45
CA GLU A 388 -18.48 -16.32 17.44
C GLU A 388 -18.48 -17.75 16.91
N HIS A 389 -18.89 -17.96 15.65
CA HIS A 389 -18.84 -19.29 15.02
C HIS A 389 -17.42 -19.79 14.90
N LEU A 390 -16.49 -18.97 14.43
CA LEU A 390 -15.07 -19.31 14.31
C LEU A 390 -14.48 -19.70 15.68
N LYS A 391 -14.80 -18.93 16.73
CA LYS A 391 -14.36 -19.22 18.10
C LYS A 391 -14.96 -20.48 18.70
N SER A 392 -16.13 -20.91 18.21
CA SER A 392 -16.72 -22.20 18.60
C SER A 392 -15.95 -23.40 18.02
N ILE A 393 -15.30 -23.22 16.87
CA ILE A 393 -14.41 -24.23 16.27
C ILE A 393 -13.10 -24.29 17.05
N ASN A 394 -12.45 -23.15 17.26
CA ASN A 394 -11.28 -23.03 18.12
C ASN A 394 -11.23 -21.62 18.72
N PRO A 395 -11.25 -21.47 20.06
CA PRO A 395 -11.22 -20.17 20.72
C PRO A 395 -9.97 -19.32 20.45
N SER A 396 -8.88 -19.91 19.94
CA SER A 396 -7.68 -19.16 19.55
C SER A 396 -7.69 -18.68 18.10
N TYR A 397 -8.66 -19.10 17.29
CA TYR A 397 -8.74 -18.65 15.90
C TYR A 397 -9.25 -17.22 15.83
N ARG A 398 -8.67 -16.51 14.87
CA ARG A 398 -8.91 -15.09 14.67
C ARG A 398 -9.54 -14.85 13.30
N MET A 399 -10.54 -13.98 13.25
CA MET A 399 -11.15 -13.57 11.99
C MET A 399 -10.27 -12.52 11.30
N PHE A 400 -10.19 -12.60 9.98
CA PHE A 400 -9.64 -11.59 9.10
C PHE A 400 -10.73 -11.13 8.14
N LEU A 401 -10.98 -9.82 8.06
CA LEU A 401 -11.92 -9.23 7.10
C LEU A 401 -11.18 -8.24 6.21
N LYS A 402 -11.31 -8.41 4.89
CA LYS A 402 -10.56 -7.64 3.90
C LYS A 402 -11.47 -6.91 2.93
N HIS A 403 -11.15 -5.65 2.69
CA HIS A 403 -11.69 -4.82 1.60
C HIS A 403 -10.84 -3.55 1.47
N TYR A 404 -10.81 -2.93 0.30
CA TYR A 404 -10.19 -1.61 0.09
C TYR A 404 -11.02 -0.46 0.69
N ASN A 405 -12.25 -0.73 1.12
CA ASN A 405 -13.18 0.28 1.59
C ASN A 405 -13.75 -0.15 2.94
N HIS A 406 -13.38 0.60 3.97
CA HIS A 406 -13.72 0.30 5.35
C HIS A 406 -15.23 0.15 5.58
N ARG A 407 -16.08 0.71 4.70
CA ARG A 407 -17.55 0.61 4.78
C ARG A 407 -18.14 -0.72 4.40
N TRP A 408 -17.37 -1.56 3.72
CA TRP A 408 -17.79 -2.94 3.47
C TRP A 408 -17.54 -3.82 4.68
N LEU A 409 -16.81 -3.32 5.67
CA LEU A 409 -16.49 -4.02 6.91
C LEU A 409 -17.39 -3.51 8.06
N PRO A 410 -17.55 -4.28 9.16
CA PRO A 410 -18.44 -3.92 10.26
C PRO A 410 -18.10 -2.54 10.85
N PRO A 411 -19.08 -1.60 10.90
CA PRO A 411 -18.81 -0.23 11.29
C PRO A 411 -18.34 -0.10 12.74
N THR A 412 -18.91 -0.87 13.68
CA THR A 412 -18.64 -0.69 15.12
C THR A 412 -18.28 -1.96 15.88
N TYR A 413 -18.58 -3.15 15.35
CA TYR A 413 -18.19 -4.39 16.00
C TYR A 413 -16.66 -4.49 16.04
N ARG A 414 -16.14 -4.66 17.25
CA ARG A 414 -14.72 -4.82 17.54
C ARG A 414 -14.57 -6.04 18.44
N SER A 415 -13.57 -6.85 18.12
CA SER A 415 -13.19 -8.07 18.83
C SER A 415 -11.68 -8.21 18.65
N ASP A 416 -11.14 -9.41 18.49
CA ASP A 416 -9.77 -9.60 18.00
C ASP A 416 -9.69 -9.62 16.47
N ILE A 417 -10.75 -9.29 15.70
CA ILE A 417 -10.70 -9.26 14.22
C ILE A 417 -9.49 -8.46 13.70
N LEU A 418 -8.78 -9.02 12.71
CA LEU A 418 -7.76 -8.32 11.93
C LEU A 418 -8.43 -7.67 10.71
N PHE A 419 -8.38 -6.34 10.60
CA PHE A 419 -8.97 -5.61 9.48
C PHE A 419 -7.91 -5.34 8.41
N CYS A 420 -8.14 -5.87 7.20
CA CYS A 420 -7.17 -5.80 6.12
C CYS A 420 -7.57 -4.78 5.06
N ASP A 421 -6.69 -3.80 4.89
CA ASP A 421 -6.74 -2.87 3.77
C ASP A 421 -6.02 -3.51 2.58
N ASP A 422 -6.71 -3.58 1.45
CA ASP A 422 -6.16 -4.11 0.20
C ASP A 422 -6.32 -3.16 -0.99
N SER A 423 -6.41 -1.85 -0.69
CA SER A 423 -6.40 -0.77 -1.67
C SER A 423 -5.24 -0.84 -2.66
N GLN A 424 -5.53 -0.43 -3.90
CA GLN A 424 -4.61 -0.50 -5.03
C GLN A 424 -4.90 0.57 -6.07
N SER A 425 -3.96 0.75 -7.00
CA SER A 425 -4.07 1.74 -8.08
C SER A 425 -4.11 3.18 -7.60
N ILE A 426 -3.45 3.41 -6.46
CA ILE A 426 -3.28 4.72 -5.85
C ILE A 426 -2.27 5.50 -6.69
N GLY A 427 -2.52 6.79 -6.92
CA GLY A 427 -1.73 7.57 -7.87
C GLY A 427 -0.36 8.00 -7.36
N SER A 428 -0.18 8.08 -6.04
CA SER A 428 1.05 8.53 -5.39
C SER A 428 1.09 8.17 -3.91
N ILE A 429 2.28 8.28 -3.31
CA ILE A 429 2.47 7.98 -1.88
C ILE A 429 1.72 8.94 -0.94
N ASP A 430 1.46 10.18 -1.36
CA ASP A 430 1.01 11.30 -0.52
C ASP A 430 -0.19 12.09 -1.08
N GLY A 431 -0.75 11.67 -2.22
CA GLY A 431 -1.90 12.31 -2.85
C GLY A 431 -1.53 13.41 -3.86
N GLU A 432 -0.25 13.52 -4.25
CA GLU A 432 0.20 14.41 -5.34
C GLU A 432 -0.55 14.16 -6.65
N VAL A 433 -0.81 12.88 -6.94
CA VAL A 433 -1.39 12.44 -8.21
C VAL A 433 -2.55 11.50 -7.96
N GLU A 434 -3.60 11.69 -8.74
CA GLU A 434 -4.80 10.86 -8.76
C GLU A 434 -4.51 9.47 -9.35
N GLY A 435 -5.10 8.45 -8.71
CA GLY A 435 -5.01 7.05 -9.07
C GLY A 435 -5.83 6.67 -10.32
N MET A 436 -6.00 5.37 -10.54
CA MET A 436 -6.84 4.89 -11.66
C MET A 436 -8.34 5.04 -11.40
N TYR A 437 -8.74 5.03 -10.13
CA TYR A 437 -10.14 5.06 -9.69
C TYR A 437 -10.52 6.40 -9.04
N GLU A 438 -9.90 7.49 -9.51
CA GLU A 438 -10.14 8.85 -8.99
C GLU A 438 -9.77 9.05 -7.49
N ASP A 439 -9.05 8.09 -6.90
CA ASP A 439 -8.47 8.26 -5.55
C ASP A 439 -7.38 9.33 -5.57
N SER A 440 -7.55 10.31 -4.69
CA SER A 440 -6.71 11.48 -4.61
C SER A 440 -6.01 11.64 -3.25
N MET A 441 -6.26 10.77 -2.28
CA MET A 441 -5.78 10.92 -0.90
C MET A 441 -4.34 10.45 -0.73
N GLY A 442 -3.93 9.42 -1.49
CA GLY A 442 -2.58 8.89 -1.48
C GLY A 442 -2.36 7.78 -0.47
N PHE A 443 -1.32 6.99 -0.73
CA PHE A 443 -1.12 5.69 -0.08
C PHE A 443 -0.93 5.79 1.44
N ILE A 444 -0.03 6.64 1.94
CA ILE A 444 0.20 6.74 3.40
C ILE A 444 -0.99 7.36 4.14
N PRO A 445 -1.60 8.47 3.67
CA PRO A 445 -2.80 9.01 4.31
C PRO A 445 -3.98 8.04 4.33
N GLU A 446 -4.18 7.25 3.27
CA GLU A 446 -5.26 6.26 3.19
C GLU A 446 -5.16 5.17 4.23
N PHE A 447 -4.03 4.47 4.24
CA PHE A 447 -3.80 3.37 5.16
C PHE A 447 -3.77 3.84 6.63
N LYS A 448 -3.34 5.09 6.87
CA LYS A 448 -3.50 5.72 8.19
C LYS A 448 -4.97 5.88 8.57
N ALA A 449 -5.80 6.41 7.68
CA ALA A 449 -7.21 6.61 7.94
C ALA A 449 -7.94 5.27 8.18
N TRP A 450 -7.55 4.22 7.45
CA TRP A 450 -7.97 2.84 7.71
C TRP A 450 -7.66 2.40 9.15
N ALA A 451 -6.41 2.55 9.59
CA ALA A 451 -6.02 2.23 10.96
C ALA A 451 -6.80 3.01 12.00
N ASP A 452 -6.96 4.32 11.79
CA ASP A 452 -7.69 5.16 12.74
C ASP A 452 -9.17 4.74 12.86
N TYR A 453 -9.80 4.31 11.77
CA TYR A 453 -11.19 3.83 11.76
C TYR A 453 -11.38 2.54 12.56
N PHE A 454 -10.44 1.59 12.44
CA PHE A 454 -10.55 0.28 13.08
C PHE A 454 -9.91 0.20 14.47
N TYR A 455 -9.24 1.25 14.94
CA TYR A 455 -8.67 1.29 16.30
C TYR A 455 -9.71 0.93 17.38
N PRO A 456 -9.39 0.08 18.38
CA PRO A 456 -8.07 -0.44 18.72
C PRO A 456 -7.66 -1.76 18.05
N ASN A 457 -8.47 -2.30 17.12
CA ASN A 457 -8.11 -3.53 16.44
C ASN A 457 -6.83 -3.35 15.63
N GLU A 458 -6.02 -4.41 15.60
CA GLU A 458 -4.86 -4.46 14.72
C GLU A 458 -5.32 -4.48 13.26
N VAL A 459 -4.44 -4.02 12.39
CA VAL A 459 -4.71 -3.94 10.94
C VAL A 459 -3.66 -4.71 10.15
N LEU A 460 -4.02 -5.16 8.97
CA LEU A 460 -3.10 -5.80 8.03
C LEU A 460 -3.14 -5.00 6.73
N TYR A 461 -1.97 -4.68 6.20
CA TYR A 461 -1.85 -3.96 4.94
C TYR A 461 -1.41 -4.94 3.87
N GLN A 462 -2.32 -5.28 2.97
CA GLN A 462 -2.04 -6.07 1.79
C GLN A 462 -1.64 -5.12 0.65
N ILE A 463 -0.34 -5.03 0.37
CA ILE A 463 0.24 -3.96 -0.46
C ILE A 463 1.18 -4.50 -1.55
N GLY A 464 1.58 -3.63 -2.47
CA GLY A 464 2.55 -3.96 -3.53
C GLY A 464 1.90 -4.34 -4.87
N TYR A 465 0.69 -3.88 -5.15
CA TYR A 465 0.00 -4.18 -6.39
C TYR A 465 0.72 -3.60 -7.61
N ARG A 466 0.55 -4.25 -8.77
CA ARG A 466 1.24 -3.86 -10.01
C ARG A 466 0.97 -2.40 -10.41
N PRO A 467 -0.28 -1.88 -10.35
CA PRO A 467 -0.56 -0.48 -10.66
C PRO A 467 0.28 0.52 -9.83
N ASP A 468 0.55 0.21 -8.57
CA ASP A 468 1.26 1.09 -7.65
C ASP A 468 2.77 1.17 -7.95
N ALA A 469 3.29 0.24 -8.76
CA ALA A 469 4.70 0.24 -9.18
C ALA A 469 5.13 1.56 -9.83
N MET A 470 4.19 2.27 -10.45
CA MET A 470 4.44 3.55 -11.10
C MET A 470 4.99 4.63 -10.14
N TRP A 471 4.68 4.54 -8.84
CA TRP A 471 5.13 5.52 -7.84
C TRP A 471 6.05 4.93 -6.77
N TYR A 472 5.99 3.61 -6.48
CA TYR A 472 6.89 3.04 -5.47
C TYR A 472 8.27 2.66 -6.03
N TYR A 473 8.42 2.43 -7.34
CA TYR A 473 9.73 2.13 -7.94
C TYR A 473 10.80 3.22 -7.73
N PRO A 474 10.43 4.51 -7.80
CA PRO A 474 11.32 5.62 -7.47
C PRO A 474 11.73 5.76 -6.01
N LEU A 475 11.11 5.03 -5.07
CA LEU A 475 11.35 5.22 -3.64
C LEU A 475 12.68 4.63 -3.17
N GLU A 476 13.03 4.94 -1.92
CA GLU A 476 14.17 4.38 -1.20
C GLU A 476 14.09 2.83 -1.16
N LYS A 477 15.25 2.17 -1.20
CA LYS A 477 15.35 0.70 -1.27
C LYS A 477 15.99 0.16 0.01
N PRO A 478 15.54 -0.98 0.56
CA PRO A 478 14.50 -1.88 0.02
C PRO A 478 13.08 -1.30 0.18
N VAL A 479 12.32 -1.27 -0.91
CA VAL A 479 11.02 -0.56 -0.95
C VAL A 479 9.99 -1.13 0.02
N ILE A 480 9.98 -2.45 0.22
CA ILE A 480 9.08 -3.11 1.16
C ILE A 480 9.36 -2.63 2.58
N LYS A 481 10.65 -2.57 2.96
CA LYS A 481 11.07 -2.11 4.28
C LYS A 481 10.72 -0.64 4.48
N ASP A 482 11.09 0.23 3.54
CA ASP A 482 10.87 1.67 3.66
C ASP A 482 9.37 2.00 3.78
N LEU A 483 8.54 1.41 2.91
CA LEU A 483 7.08 1.58 2.96
C LEU A 483 6.48 1.01 4.25
N GLY A 484 6.90 -0.19 4.67
CA GLY A 484 6.39 -0.81 5.89
C GLY A 484 6.72 0.01 7.14
N GLU A 485 7.96 0.50 7.27
CA GLU A 485 8.34 1.39 8.37
C GLU A 485 7.57 2.71 8.31
N ARG A 486 7.36 3.26 7.10
CA ARG A 486 6.59 4.51 6.94
C ARG A 486 5.12 4.35 7.34
N LEU A 487 4.49 3.25 6.96
CA LEU A 487 3.13 2.90 7.39
C LEU A 487 3.06 2.71 8.91
N ALA A 488 4.06 2.06 9.49
CA ALA A 488 4.13 1.81 10.93
C ALA A 488 4.25 3.09 11.76
N GLU A 489 4.97 4.10 11.27
CA GLU A 489 5.10 5.42 11.92
C GLU A 489 3.79 6.18 12.03
N VAL A 490 2.88 5.99 11.08
CA VAL A 490 1.58 6.68 11.04
C VAL A 490 0.45 5.84 11.63
N THR A 491 0.71 4.56 11.90
CA THR A 491 -0.27 3.61 12.45
C THR A 491 -0.13 3.55 13.98
N ARG A 492 -1.21 3.85 14.68
CA ARG A 492 -1.22 3.95 16.16
C ARG A 492 -1.36 2.61 16.89
N GLN A 493 -1.82 1.57 16.21
CA GLN A 493 -1.91 0.20 16.72
C GLN A 493 -0.80 -0.68 16.13
N ASN A 494 -0.81 -1.96 16.50
CA ASN A 494 -0.04 -2.97 15.79
C ASN A 494 -0.58 -3.15 14.37
N LEU A 495 0.33 -3.41 13.44
CA LEU A 495 0.03 -3.69 12.06
C LEU A 495 0.76 -4.94 11.56
N GLY A 496 0.22 -5.49 10.48
CA GLY A 496 0.93 -6.44 9.63
C GLY A 496 1.18 -5.90 8.23
N ILE A 497 2.22 -6.41 7.57
CA ILE A 497 2.53 -6.14 6.17
C ILE A 497 2.47 -7.46 5.38
N ALA A 498 1.57 -7.54 4.40
CA ALA A 498 1.49 -8.64 3.45
C ALA A 498 1.78 -8.14 2.03
N TRP A 499 2.92 -8.50 1.45
CA TRP A 499 3.24 -8.15 0.07
C TRP A 499 2.50 -9.08 -0.91
N VAL A 500 1.77 -8.53 -1.89
CA VAL A 500 0.94 -9.34 -2.80
C VAL A 500 1.77 -10.16 -3.80
N ASP A 501 1.29 -11.38 -4.07
CA ASP A 501 1.87 -12.30 -5.05
C ASP A 501 1.84 -11.85 -6.51
N PHE A 502 1.15 -10.75 -6.83
CA PHE A 502 1.20 -10.15 -8.17
C PHE A 502 2.57 -9.59 -8.54
N THR A 503 3.38 -9.23 -7.54
CA THR A 503 4.71 -8.60 -7.68
C THR A 503 5.76 -9.26 -6.78
N ILE A 504 5.54 -10.50 -6.32
CA ILE A 504 6.61 -11.25 -5.63
C ILE A 504 7.72 -11.68 -6.60
N LYS A 505 7.39 -11.95 -7.87
CA LYS A 505 8.39 -12.16 -8.94
C LYS A 505 8.60 -10.87 -9.72
N ASP A 506 9.35 -9.96 -9.14
CA ASP A 506 9.58 -8.61 -9.68
C ASP A 506 11.04 -8.18 -9.48
N PRO A 507 11.64 -7.41 -10.42
CA PRO A 507 13.04 -6.99 -10.32
C PRO A 507 13.40 -6.21 -9.04
N LEU A 508 12.43 -5.53 -8.43
CA LEU A 508 12.66 -4.66 -7.27
C LEU A 508 12.45 -5.36 -5.92
N THR A 509 11.67 -6.44 -5.88
CA THR A 509 11.21 -7.06 -4.62
C THR A 509 11.94 -8.38 -4.34
N PHE A 510 11.48 -9.51 -4.89
CA PHE A 510 12.09 -10.83 -4.72
C PHE A 510 12.60 -11.37 -6.07
N PRO A 511 13.61 -10.73 -6.70
CA PRO A 511 14.11 -11.14 -8.01
C PRO A 511 14.73 -12.54 -8.00
N ALA A 512 15.14 -13.08 -6.83
CA ALA A 512 15.64 -14.45 -6.71
C ALA A 512 14.57 -15.52 -7.00
N LEU A 513 13.28 -15.16 -6.98
CA LEU A 513 12.18 -16.07 -7.26
C LEU A 513 11.95 -16.32 -8.76
N PHE A 514 12.60 -15.58 -9.65
CA PHE A 514 12.52 -15.83 -11.09
C PHE A 514 13.12 -17.20 -11.44
N LYS A 515 12.33 -18.06 -12.08
CA LYS A 515 12.73 -19.43 -12.48
C LYS A 515 13.15 -19.52 -13.95
N ALA A 516 12.80 -18.53 -14.77
CA ALA A 516 13.14 -18.48 -16.18
C ALA A 516 13.24 -17.04 -16.71
N ASP A 517 14.02 -16.86 -17.79
CA ASP A 517 14.14 -15.58 -18.50
C ASP A 517 12.78 -15.03 -18.96
N SER A 518 11.84 -15.90 -19.33
CA SER A 518 10.49 -15.49 -19.74
C SER A 518 9.70 -14.82 -18.61
N GLU A 519 9.94 -15.19 -17.35
CA GLU A 519 9.31 -14.56 -16.19
C GLU A 519 9.86 -13.14 -15.98
N VAL A 520 11.19 -12.98 -16.08
CA VAL A 520 11.86 -11.67 -16.04
C VAL A 520 11.32 -10.76 -17.15
N VAL A 521 11.27 -11.27 -18.39
CA VAL A 521 10.74 -10.54 -19.57
C VAL A 521 9.28 -10.14 -19.36
N THR A 522 8.46 -11.00 -18.77
CA THR A 522 7.04 -10.69 -18.49
C THR A 522 6.89 -9.58 -17.44
N ALA A 523 7.66 -9.65 -16.36
CA ALA A 523 7.67 -8.62 -15.32
C ALA A 523 8.12 -7.27 -15.91
N VAL A 524 9.23 -7.23 -16.64
CA VAL A 524 9.73 -5.98 -17.25
C VAL A 524 8.79 -5.44 -18.33
N ASN A 525 8.16 -6.29 -19.15
CA ASN A 525 7.15 -5.83 -20.10
C ASN A 525 5.94 -5.18 -19.42
N THR A 526 5.56 -5.64 -18.22
CA THR A 526 4.49 -5.02 -17.43
C THR A 526 4.90 -3.61 -17.02
N LEU A 527 6.11 -3.45 -16.48
CA LEU A 527 6.64 -2.15 -16.03
C LEU A 527 6.77 -1.14 -17.18
N VAL A 528 7.38 -1.54 -18.30
CA VAL A 528 7.51 -0.68 -19.50
C VAL A 528 6.12 -0.40 -20.10
N GLY A 529 5.16 -1.30 -19.93
CA GLY A 529 3.77 -1.14 -20.37
C GLY A 529 3.06 0.06 -19.77
N TYR A 530 3.43 0.49 -18.55
CA TYR A 530 2.87 1.69 -17.90
C TYR A 530 3.25 3.01 -18.59
N LEU A 531 4.19 2.98 -19.53
CA LEU A 531 4.63 4.13 -20.33
C LEU A 531 3.75 4.39 -21.57
N ARG A 532 2.73 3.57 -21.81
CA ARG A 532 1.80 3.75 -22.94
C ARG A 532 0.83 4.90 -22.69
N SER A 533 0.42 5.60 -23.74
CA SER A 533 -0.53 6.72 -23.67
C SER A 533 -2.02 6.31 -23.70
N THR A 534 -2.31 5.02 -23.78
CA THR A 534 -3.68 4.47 -23.85
C THR A 534 -3.92 3.45 -22.75
N GLY A 535 -5.18 3.13 -22.46
CA GLY A 535 -5.56 2.20 -21.39
C GLY A 535 -5.30 2.76 -19.99
N ASN A 536 -5.17 1.87 -19.00
CA ASN A 536 -4.95 2.24 -17.60
C ASN A 536 -3.46 2.49 -17.29
N ASN A 537 -2.69 3.07 -18.22
CA ASN A 537 -1.25 3.29 -18.06
C ASN A 537 -0.99 4.77 -17.71
N MET A 538 -1.01 5.09 -16.42
CA MET A 538 -1.12 6.47 -15.97
C MET A 538 0.10 7.34 -16.32
N VAL A 539 1.31 6.80 -16.21
CA VAL A 539 2.56 7.53 -16.52
C VAL A 539 2.54 8.00 -17.97
N GLY A 540 2.37 7.07 -18.93
CA GLY A 540 2.36 7.42 -20.35
C GLY A 540 1.21 8.34 -20.74
N ARG A 541 0.04 8.20 -20.11
CA ARG A 541 -1.11 9.11 -20.31
C ARG A 541 -0.80 10.53 -19.87
N ARG A 542 -0.24 10.73 -18.67
CA ARG A 542 0.16 12.05 -18.17
C ARG A 542 1.21 12.70 -19.06
N PHE A 543 2.24 11.96 -19.47
CA PHE A 543 3.22 12.48 -20.44
C PHE A 543 2.62 12.88 -21.79
N ALA A 544 1.57 12.19 -22.25
CA ALA A 544 0.87 12.53 -23.49
C ALA A 544 -0.04 13.76 -23.33
N ALA A 545 -0.62 13.96 -22.15
CA ALA A 545 -1.41 15.13 -21.80
C ALA A 545 -0.55 16.38 -21.49
N GLY A 546 0.78 16.21 -21.32
CA GLY A 546 1.67 17.30 -20.87
C GLY A 546 1.66 17.49 -19.35
N GLU A 547 1.15 16.51 -18.61
CA GLU A 547 0.92 16.51 -17.16
C GLU A 547 1.91 15.59 -16.42
N GLY A 548 3.03 15.23 -17.05
CA GLY A 548 4.03 14.34 -16.44
C GLY A 548 4.63 14.96 -15.17
N THR A 549 4.66 14.19 -14.08
CA THR A 549 5.16 14.65 -12.77
C THR A 549 6.63 14.30 -12.55
N LEU A 550 7.21 14.79 -11.45
CA LEU A 550 8.56 14.36 -11.06
C LEU A 550 8.61 12.86 -10.78
N THR A 551 7.59 12.32 -10.10
CA THR A 551 7.44 10.88 -9.83
C THR A 551 7.41 10.06 -11.11
N ASP A 552 6.66 10.50 -12.12
CA ASP A 552 6.63 9.88 -13.46
C ASP A 552 8.01 9.87 -14.13
N ALA A 553 8.72 11.00 -14.06
CA ALA A 553 10.04 11.13 -14.66
C ALA A 553 11.11 10.28 -13.95
N LEU A 554 11.00 10.12 -12.63
CA LEU A 554 11.85 9.20 -11.87
C LEU A 554 11.51 7.74 -12.20
N TYR A 555 10.23 7.40 -12.37
CA TYR A 555 9.82 6.06 -12.81
C TYR A 555 10.43 5.71 -14.16
N VAL A 556 10.36 6.61 -15.15
CA VAL A 556 11.03 6.43 -16.46
C VAL A 556 12.53 6.15 -16.31
N ALA A 557 13.21 6.86 -15.42
CA ALA A 557 14.64 6.65 -15.17
C ALA A 557 14.94 5.28 -14.52
N GLU A 558 14.13 4.86 -13.54
CA GLU A 558 14.26 3.54 -12.90
C GLU A 558 13.97 2.40 -13.87
N ILE A 559 12.93 2.51 -14.70
CA ILE A 559 12.64 1.50 -15.72
C ILE A 559 13.77 1.39 -16.75
N ARG A 560 14.43 2.50 -17.12
CA ARG A 560 15.63 2.43 -17.96
C ARG A 560 16.76 1.65 -17.27
N LYS A 561 16.99 1.84 -15.97
CA LYS A 561 17.99 1.07 -15.21
C LYS A 561 17.65 -0.42 -15.21
N VAL A 562 16.38 -0.77 -15.00
CA VAL A 562 15.91 -2.17 -15.08
C VAL A 562 16.18 -2.76 -16.46
N VAL A 563 15.77 -2.09 -17.55
CA VAL A 563 16.03 -2.57 -18.93
C VAL A 563 17.53 -2.73 -19.23
N ASN A 564 18.37 -1.85 -18.67
CA ASN A 564 19.83 -1.92 -18.85
C ASN A 564 20.48 -3.07 -18.07
N SER A 565 19.90 -3.49 -16.94
CA SER A 565 20.38 -4.65 -16.16
C SER A 565 20.10 -6.01 -16.80
N LEU A 566 19.19 -6.06 -17.78
CA LEU A 566 18.85 -7.30 -18.49
C LEU A 566 19.99 -7.81 -19.35
N THR A 567 20.05 -9.13 -19.51
CA THR A 567 20.90 -9.76 -20.53
C THR A 567 20.43 -9.39 -21.93
N ASP A 568 21.31 -9.52 -22.94
CA ASP A 568 20.94 -9.21 -24.32
C ASP A 568 19.77 -10.08 -24.81
N SER A 569 19.73 -11.36 -24.39
CA SER A 569 18.63 -12.29 -24.70
C SER A 569 17.29 -11.79 -24.14
N GLN A 570 17.27 -11.46 -22.86
CA GLN A 570 16.07 -10.92 -22.18
C GLN A 570 15.63 -9.58 -22.81
N ARG A 571 16.57 -8.67 -23.07
CA ARG A 571 16.28 -7.36 -23.66
C ARG A 571 15.69 -7.49 -25.07
N ASN A 572 16.22 -8.40 -25.89
CA ASN A 572 15.70 -8.65 -27.23
C ASN A 572 14.30 -9.30 -27.23
N ALA A 573 13.94 -9.98 -26.15
CA ALA A 573 12.62 -10.58 -25.96
C ALA A 573 11.55 -9.61 -25.43
N LEU A 574 11.93 -8.39 -25.04
CA LEU A 574 10.97 -7.36 -24.62
C LEU A 574 10.07 -6.92 -25.79
N ASN A 575 8.89 -6.40 -25.43
CA ASN A 575 7.97 -5.81 -26.39
C ASN A 575 8.57 -4.52 -26.97
N GLN A 576 8.92 -4.55 -28.26
CA GLN A 576 9.63 -3.46 -28.91
C GLN A 576 8.80 -2.17 -28.98
N SER A 577 7.48 -2.26 -29.16
CA SER A 577 6.61 -1.08 -29.14
C SER A 577 6.57 -0.42 -27.75
N TYR A 578 6.71 -1.21 -26.67
CA TYR A 578 6.77 -0.66 -25.32
C TYR A 578 8.12 0.02 -25.07
N LEU A 579 9.22 -0.58 -25.57
CA LEU A 579 10.54 0.04 -25.52
C LEU A 579 10.62 1.36 -26.31
N GLU A 580 9.91 1.47 -27.43
CA GLU A 580 9.80 2.74 -28.16
C GLU A 580 9.17 3.84 -27.29
N ASN A 581 8.15 3.52 -26.48
CA ASN A 581 7.58 4.49 -25.55
C ASN A 581 8.62 4.95 -24.52
N LEU A 582 9.41 4.03 -23.95
CA LEU A 582 10.50 4.39 -23.04
C LEU A 582 11.49 5.37 -23.71
N ILE A 583 11.96 5.04 -24.92
CA ILE A 583 12.89 5.87 -25.70
C ILE A 583 12.32 7.27 -25.95
N ASN A 584 11.03 7.36 -26.27
CA ASN A 584 10.34 8.62 -26.59
C ASN A 584 10.09 9.49 -25.35
N LEU A 585 9.89 8.88 -24.18
CA LEU A 585 9.62 9.61 -22.94
C LEU A 585 10.89 10.07 -22.22
N GLU A 586 12.03 9.43 -22.45
CA GLU A 586 13.31 9.75 -21.79
C GLU A 586 13.72 11.23 -21.87
N PRO A 587 13.70 11.91 -23.05
CA PRO A 587 14.05 13.33 -23.11
C PRO A 587 13.09 14.20 -22.28
N LYS A 588 11.79 13.89 -22.30
CA LYS A 588 10.76 14.60 -21.52
C LYS A 588 10.97 14.40 -20.02
N ALA A 589 11.27 13.16 -19.61
CA ALA A 589 11.58 12.85 -18.22
C ALA A 589 12.84 13.60 -17.74
N VAL A 590 13.87 13.70 -18.58
CA VAL A 590 15.06 14.53 -18.27
C VAL A 590 14.68 16.00 -18.09
N ASP A 591 13.89 16.58 -19.01
CA ASP A 591 13.43 17.97 -18.89
C ASP A 591 12.63 18.21 -17.60
N ILE A 592 11.69 17.32 -17.24
CA ILE A 592 10.92 17.42 -15.99
C ILE A 592 11.85 17.39 -14.78
N ARG A 593 12.83 16.47 -14.74
CA ARG A 593 13.79 16.36 -13.64
C ARG A 593 14.68 17.60 -13.52
N ILE A 594 15.07 18.21 -14.63
CA ILE A 594 15.82 19.46 -14.66
C ILE A 594 14.95 20.62 -14.15
N ASN A 595 13.71 20.73 -14.60
CA ASN A 595 12.77 21.79 -14.19
C ASN A 595 12.45 21.75 -12.68
N ASN A 596 12.54 20.56 -12.07
CA ASN A 596 12.39 20.37 -10.63
C ASN A 596 13.67 20.67 -9.82
N LEU A 597 14.69 21.30 -10.43
CA LEU A 597 15.85 21.84 -9.73
C LEU A 597 15.63 23.33 -9.42
N ASP A 598 15.44 23.65 -8.14
CA ASP A 598 15.51 25.03 -7.67
C ASP A 598 16.98 25.42 -7.46
N ILE A 599 17.59 26.03 -8.49
CA ILE A 599 19.01 26.44 -8.48
C ILE A 599 19.35 27.33 -7.28
N THR A 600 18.39 28.12 -6.79
CA THR A 600 18.60 29.04 -5.67
C THR A 600 18.70 28.34 -4.32
N LYS A 601 18.21 27.10 -4.24
CA LYS A 601 18.19 26.26 -3.04
C LYS A 601 19.11 25.06 -3.11
N LEU A 602 19.90 24.91 -4.19
CA LEU A 602 20.82 23.78 -4.31
C LEU A 602 21.87 23.79 -3.21
N GLN A 603 22.06 22.62 -2.62
CA GLN A 603 23.01 22.37 -1.54
C GLN A 603 23.97 21.24 -1.94
N VAL A 604 25.00 21.01 -1.11
CA VAL A 604 26.01 19.95 -1.36
C VAL A 604 25.36 18.56 -1.54
N LYS A 605 24.25 18.28 -0.85
CA LYS A 605 23.54 16.99 -0.96
C LYS A 605 22.92 16.75 -2.34
N ASP A 606 22.59 17.82 -3.08
CA ASP A 606 21.97 17.72 -4.41
C ASP A 606 22.96 17.35 -5.51
N LYS A 607 24.26 17.30 -5.21
CA LYS A 607 25.30 16.93 -6.19
C LYS A 607 25.05 15.59 -6.84
N ALA A 608 24.63 14.59 -6.06
CA ALA A 608 24.32 13.25 -6.59
C ALA A 608 23.10 13.30 -7.52
N LYS A 609 22.04 14.01 -7.13
CA LYS A 609 20.83 14.21 -7.94
C LYS A 609 21.15 14.88 -9.28
N VAL A 610 21.91 15.98 -9.27
CA VAL A 610 22.29 16.70 -10.50
C VAL A 610 23.22 15.85 -11.38
N ALA A 611 24.17 15.14 -10.78
CA ALA A 611 25.05 14.21 -11.50
C ALA A 611 24.28 13.06 -12.16
N ASP A 612 23.28 12.51 -11.49
CA ASP A 612 22.43 11.44 -12.06
C ASP A 612 21.58 11.96 -13.24
N ILE A 613 21.04 13.18 -13.15
CA ILE A 613 20.37 13.83 -14.28
C ILE A 613 21.35 14.01 -15.45
N ARG A 614 22.57 14.49 -15.19
CA ARG A 614 23.62 14.63 -16.23
C ARG A 614 24.01 13.28 -16.84
N ALA A 615 24.15 12.24 -16.03
CA ALA A 615 24.45 10.90 -16.51
C ALA A 615 23.32 10.37 -17.42
N THR A 616 22.06 10.57 -17.01
CA THR A 616 20.87 10.23 -17.82
C THR A 616 20.87 10.97 -19.14
N TYR A 617 21.06 12.31 -19.13
CA TYR A 617 21.19 13.13 -20.35
C TYR A 617 22.33 12.63 -21.24
N THR A 618 23.48 12.29 -20.66
CA THR A 618 24.67 11.87 -21.41
C THR A 618 24.44 10.54 -22.13
N ALA A 619 23.67 9.63 -21.52
CA ALA A 619 23.30 8.34 -22.10
C ALA A 619 22.32 8.44 -23.27
N LEU A 620 21.61 9.56 -23.43
CA LEU A 620 20.69 9.78 -24.54
C LEU A 620 21.42 9.79 -25.90
N THR A 621 20.74 9.29 -26.94
CA THR A 621 21.18 9.40 -28.33
C THR A 621 21.22 10.86 -28.79
N VAL A 622 21.92 11.15 -29.89
CA VAL A 622 21.97 12.51 -30.47
C VAL A 622 20.57 13.06 -30.78
N ALA A 623 19.69 12.22 -31.33
CA ALA A 623 18.31 12.61 -31.64
C ALA A 623 17.46 12.86 -30.39
N GLN A 624 17.69 12.11 -29.31
CA GLN A 624 17.03 12.33 -28.02
C GLN A 624 17.57 13.59 -27.32
N LYS A 625 18.89 13.83 -27.33
CA LYS A 625 19.48 15.05 -26.76
C LYS A 625 18.94 16.32 -27.40
N ALA A 626 18.68 16.29 -28.71
CA ALA A 626 18.06 17.41 -29.42
C ALA A 626 16.62 17.74 -28.95
N GLN A 627 15.96 16.82 -28.23
CA GLN A 627 14.63 17.02 -27.66
C GLN A 627 14.67 17.53 -26.21
N VAL A 628 15.83 17.54 -25.56
CA VAL A 628 16.00 18.09 -24.20
C VAL A 628 16.12 19.60 -24.31
N THR A 629 15.11 20.31 -23.81
CA THR A 629 15.01 21.78 -23.92
C THR A 629 15.65 22.51 -22.74
N GLN A 630 15.89 21.81 -21.62
CA GLN A 630 16.32 22.42 -20.36
C GLN A 630 17.82 22.27 -20.05
N LEU A 631 18.63 21.89 -21.03
CA LEU A 631 20.07 21.66 -20.84
C LEU A 631 20.81 22.84 -20.19
N SER A 632 20.46 24.08 -20.56
CA SER A 632 21.08 25.29 -19.99
C SER A 632 20.78 25.45 -18.50
N HIS A 633 19.61 25.02 -18.04
CA HIS A 633 19.24 25.02 -16.61
C HIS A 633 20.05 23.97 -15.84
N LEU A 634 20.28 22.80 -16.44
CA LEU A 634 21.17 21.78 -15.87
C LEU A 634 22.61 22.28 -15.74
N GLU A 635 23.15 22.92 -16.77
CA GLU A 635 24.50 23.52 -16.73
C GLU A 635 24.60 24.65 -15.69
N ALA A 636 23.55 25.43 -15.52
CA ALA A 636 23.47 26.44 -14.48
C ALA A 636 23.44 25.81 -13.08
N ALA A 637 22.69 24.72 -12.89
CA ALA A 637 22.67 23.95 -11.64
C ALA A 637 24.06 23.38 -11.30
N GLU A 638 24.75 22.79 -12.27
CA GLU A 638 26.12 22.27 -12.10
C GLU A 638 27.11 23.37 -11.72
N LYS A 639 27.02 24.53 -12.39
CA LYS A 639 27.84 25.70 -12.07
C LYS A 639 27.57 26.23 -10.66
N ALA A 640 26.30 26.30 -10.26
CA ALA A 640 25.91 26.70 -8.91
C ALA A 640 26.52 25.76 -7.87
N LEU A 641 26.40 24.43 -8.07
CA LEU A 641 26.98 23.43 -7.18
C LEU A 641 28.52 23.45 -7.14
N ALA A 642 29.18 23.73 -8.26
CA ALA A 642 30.64 23.88 -8.33
C ALA A 642 31.14 25.14 -7.60
N ALA A 643 30.31 26.17 -7.50
CA ALA A 643 30.61 27.40 -6.77
C ALA A 643 30.44 27.26 -5.25
N ILE A 644 29.75 26.21 -4.77
CA ILE A 644 29.64 25.89 -3.34
C ILE A 644 31.02 25.45 -2.83
N LYS A 645 31.75 26.39 -2.23
CA LYS A 645 33.02 26.14 -1.55
C LYS A 645 32.76 25.70 -0.12
N GLU A 646 33.16 24.48 0.23
CA GLU A 646 33.27 24.06 1.63
C GLU A 646 34.66 24.43 2.15
N ASP A 647 34.72 25.35 3.13
CA ASP A 647 35.92 25.53 3.94
C ASP A 647 35.94 24.46 5.04
N GLY A 648 36.48 23.29 4.67
CA GLY A 648 36.44 22.10 5.50
C GLY A 648 37.07 22.30 6.88
N SER A 649 38.17 23.04 6.98
CA SER A 649 38.89 23.28 8.23
C SER A 649 38.12 24.24 9.15
N ARG A 650 37.50 25.30 8.60
CA ARG A 650 36.64 26.20 9.38
C ARG A 650 35.37 25.50 9.87
N LYS A 651 34.72 24.69 9.02
CA LYS A 651 33.52 23.93 9.41
C LYS A 651 33.84 22.92 10.51
N ALA A 652 34.94 22.18 10.39
CA ALA A 652 35.36 21.23 11.42
C ALA A 652 35.74 21.91 12.75
N LEU A 653 36.30 23.13 12.72
CA LEU A 653 36.53 23.92 13.93
C LEU A 653 35.21 24.37 14.57
N ALA A 654 34.26 24.84 13.77
CA ALA A 654 32.91 25.20 14.24
C ALA A 654 32.20 23.99 14.86
N ASP A 655 32.36 22.79 14.30
CA ASP A 655 31.81 21.55 14.86
C ASP A 655 32.44 21.22 16.21
N LEU A 656 33.77 21.33 16.33
CA LEU A 656 34.47 21.09 17.58
C LEU A 656 34.05 22.11 18.67
N ASN A 657 33.88 23.38 18.31
CA ASN A 657 33.37 24.42 19.19
C ASN A 657 31.93 24.13 19.65
N ALA A 658 31.01 23.89 18.70
CA ALA A 658 29.61 23.61 19.01
C ALA A 658 29.47 22.35 19.89
N LEU A 659 30.28 21.33 19.64
CA LEU A 659 30.27 20.10 20.43
C LEU A 659 30.83 20.33 21.85
N LEU A 660 31.88 21.16 21.98
CA LEU A 660 32.39 21.59 23.29
C LEU A 660 31.30 22.35 24.06
N GLU A 661 30.65 23.33 23.44
CA GLU A 661 29.55 24.09 24.05
C GLU A 661 28.39 23.19 24.49
N HIS A 662 28.05 22.19 23.67
CA HIS A 662 27.05 21.19 24.05
C HIS A 662 27.44 20.45 25.33
N PHE A 663 28.65 19.89 25.42
CA PHE A 663 29.08 19.19 26.62
C PHE A 663 29.23 20.10 27.84
N VAL A 664 29.52 21.39 27.64
CA VAL A 664 29.47 22.38 28.71
C VAL A 664 28.02 22.57 29.18
N SER A 665 27.07 22.71 28.26
CA SER A 665 25.65 22.91 28.57
C SER A 665 25.00 21.70 29.26
N THR A 666 25.43 20.47 28.94
CA THR A 666 24.94 19.24 29.58
C THR A 666 25.64 18.93 30.90
N GLY A 667 26.68 19.69 31.26
CA GLY A 667 27.49 19.45 32.45
C GLY A 667 28.52 18.33 32.31
N ASP A 668 28.60 17.69 31.14
CA ASP A 668 29.63 16.71 30.78
C ASP A 668 31.05 17.32 30.79
N ILE A 669 31.15 18.64 30.61
CA ILE A 669 32.35 19.44 30.85
C ILE A 669 32.01 20.56 31.83
N ASN A 670 32.75 20.64 32.93
CA ASN A 670 32.46 21.61 33.99
C ASN A 670 33.74 22.16 34.66
N GLY A 671 33.57 23.13 35.55
CA GLY A 671 34.66 23.71 36.34
C GLY A 671 35.76 24.36 35.50
N PRO A 672 37.04 24.29 35.92
CA PRO A 672 38.16 24.93 35.22
C PRO A 672 38.38 24.45 33.78
N SER A 673 37.92 23.24 33.45
CA SER A 673 38.07 22.62 32.14
C SER A 673 37.39 23.39 31.03
N VAL A 674 36.23 24.01 31.33
CA VAL A 674 35.46 24.84 30.39
C VAL A 674 36.36 25.95 29.81
N ASN A 675 36.89 26.80 30.69
CA ASN A 675 37.73 27.93 30.29
C ASN A 675 39.02 27.47 29.61
N GLN A 676 39.62 26.34 30.03
CA GLN A 676 40.87 25.86 29.45
C GLN A 676 40.70 25.34 28.02
N LEU A 677 39.59 24.67 27.72
CA LEU A 677 39.29 24.13 26.40
C LEU A 677 38.80 25.22 25.45
N SER A 678 37.84 26.06 25.87
CA SER A 678 37.31 27.16 25.04
C SER A 678 38.39 28.14 24.62
N ASN A 679 39.23 28.60 25.56
CA ASN A 679 40.34 29.51 25.23
C ASN A 679 41.33 28.92 24.21
N ARG A 680 41.49 27.60 24.14
CA ARG A 680 42.38 26.98 23.14
C ARG A 680 41.75 26.98 21.77
N LEU A 681 40.45 26.71 21.67
CA LEU A 681 39.76 26.77 20.39
C LEU A 681 39.61 28.21 19.86
N ASP A 682 39.42 29.20 20.74
CA ASP A 682 39.44 30.63 20.36
C ASP A 682 40.78 31.02 19.71
N GLN A 683 41.89 30.54 20.26
CA GLN A 683 43.22 30.76 19.67
C GLN A 683 43.35 30.03 18.33
N VAL A 684 42.88 28.79 18.21
CA VAL A 684 42.86 28.08 16.94
C VAL A 684 42.10 28.88 15.88
N GLU A 685 40.91 29.40 16.19
CA GLU A 685 40.11 30.20 15.27
C GLU A 685 40.83 31.47 14.83
N GLN A 686 41.39 32.25 15.77
CA GLN A 686 42.16 33.45 15.47
C GLN A 686 43.37 33.17 14.56
N HIS A 687 44.08 32.07 14.81
CA HIS A 687 45.24 31.67 14.02
C HIS A 687 44.84 31.10 12.65
N LEU A 688 43.73 30.36 12.56
CA LEU A 688 43.18 29.84 11.32
C LEU A 688 42.73 30.98 10.40
N ASN A 689 42.00 31.96 10.94
CA ASN A 689 41.58 33.16 10.20
C ASN A 689 42.74 34.00 9.69
N ALA A 690 43.90 33.92 10.35
CA ALA A 690 45.12 34.59 9.94
C ALA A 690 46.06 33.73 9.08
N GLY A 691 45.67 32.51 8.68
CA GLY A 691 46.49 31.60 7.88
C GLY A 691 47.75 31.07 8.59
N ARG A 692 47.79 31.10 9.93
CA ARG A 692 48.95 30.74 10.77
C ARG A 692 48.92 29.26 11.16
N THR A 693 49.18 28.37 10.21
CA THR A 693 49.03 26.90 10.35
C THR A 693 49.87 26.28 11.47
N LYS A 694 51.11 26.75 11.69
CA LYS A 694 51.97 26.25 12.77
C LYS A 694 51.36 26.50 14.16
N GLN A 695 50.80 27.68 14.36
CA GLN A 695 50.16 28.05 15.62
C GLN A 695 48.82 27.34 15.81
N VAL A 696 48.07 27.10 14.72
CA VAL A 696 46.88 26.24 14.76
C VAL A 696 47.22 24.85 15.31
N ALA A 697 48.22 24.19 14.74
CA ALA A 697 48.66 22.87 15.20
C ALA A 697 49.08 22.88 16.69
N GLN A 698 49.84 23.90 17.11
CA GLN A 698 50.27 24.05 18.50
C GLN A 698 49.09 24.18 19.48
N HIS A 699 48.07 24.96 19.13
CA HIS A 699 46.91 25.14 20.01
C HIS A 699 45.98 23.93 20.02
N LEU A 700 45.90 23.17 18.91
CA LEU A 700 45.17 21.90 18.86
C LEU A 700 45.86 20.81 19.70
N ASP A 701 47.19 20.72 19.67
CA ASP A 701 47.94 19.81 20.55
C ASP A 701 47.73 20.15 22.03
N GLN A 702 47.69 21.45 22.35
CA GLN A 702 47.39 21.91 23.70
C GLN A 702 45.95 21.61 24.11
N PHE A 703 44.98 21.79 23.21
CA PHE A 703 43.59 21.38 23.43
C PHE A 703 43.50 19.88 23.73
N LYS A 704 44.15 19.05 22.89
CA LYS A 704 44.23 17.59 23.09
C LYS A 704 44.85 17.23 24.43
N SER A 705 45.93 17.90 24.82
CA SER A 705 46.59 17.67 26.10
C SER A 705 45.66 17.99 27.27
N HIS A 706 45.00 19.16 27.26
CA HIS A 706 44.05 19.54 28.30
C HIS A 706 42.86 18.57 28.37
N LEU A 707 42.29 18.20 27.22
CA LEU A 707 41.16 17.27 27.15
C LEU A 707 41.49 15.89 27.76
N ASN A 708 42.74 15.44 27.60
CA ASN A 708 43.16 14.09 27.97
C ASN A 708 43.92 13.99 29.31
N GLN A 709 44.11 15.10 30.03
CA GLN A 709 44.89 15.15 31.26
C GLN A 709 44.24 14.35 32.42
N PRO A 710 44.99 13.55 33.21
CA PRO A 710 44.43 12.76 34.31
C PRO A 710 43.64 13.57 35.36
N PRO A 711 44.09 14.77 35.80
CA PRO A 711 43.33 15.60 36.74
C PRO A 711 41.98 16.11 36.19
N GLN A 712 41.78 16.12 34.87
CA GLN A 712 40.57 16.60 34.21
C GLN A 712 39.46 15.53 34.17
N SER A 713 39.78 14.27 34.48
CA SER A 713 38.81 13.17 34.50
C SER A 713 37.61 13.38 35.45
N LYS A 714 37.74 14.29 36.42
CA LYS A 714 36.63 14.69 37.31
C LYS A 714 35.67 15.69 36.66
N ASN A 715 36.14 16.46 35.69
CA ASN A 715 35.47 17.62 35.11
C ASN A 715 35.09 17.41 33.64
N VAL A 716 35.50 16.30 33.02
CA VAL A 716 35.24 15.92 31.64
C VAL A 716 34.78 14.46 31.63
N SER A 717 33.56 14.20 31.17
CA SER A 717 33.03 12.85 31.07
C SER A 717 33.74 12.04 29.99
N ASN A 718 33.73 10.70 30.11
CA ASN A 718 34.34 9.82 29.09
C ASN A 718 33.68 10.02 27.72
N LYS A 719 32.35 10.18 27.69
CA LYS A 719 31.57 10.48 26.49
C LYS A 719 32.06 11.77 25.82
N ALA A 720 32.17 12.87 26.57
CA ALA A 720 32.67 14.14 26.04
C ALA A 720 34.10 14.03 25.53
N LYS A 721 34.95 13.34 26.28
CA LYS A 721 36.35 13.10 25.90
C LYS A 721 36.47 12.32 24.60
N GLU A 722 35.73 11.24 24.42
CA GLU A 722 35.76 10.42 23.20
C GLU A 722 35.24 11.19 21.99
N SER A 723 34.07 11.81 22.11
CA SER A 723 33.44 12.58 21.04
C SER A 723 34.28 13.79 20.59
N LEU A 724 34.84 14.56 21.54
CA LEU A 724 35.71 15.70 21.20
C LEU A 724 37.04 15.25 20.60
N ASN A 725 37.64 14.15 21.05
CA ASN A 725 38.86 13.61 20.42
C ASN A 725 38.58 13.14 18.97
N LYS A 726 37.42 12.52 18.72
CA LYS A 726 37.01 12.11 17.38
C LYS A 726 36.89 13.32 16.45
N MET A 727 36.18 14.37 16.90
CA MET A 727 36.00 15.60 16.13
C MET A 727 37.33 16.35 15.91
N LEU A 728 38.20 16.37 16.92
CA LEU A 728 39.54 16.94 16.83
C LEU A 728 40.40 16.26 15.75
N ASN A 729 40.32 14.93 15.64
CA ASN A 729 41.04 14.21 14.58
C ASN A 729 40.52 14.58 13.19
N THR A 730 39.19 14.71 13.03
CA THR A 730 38.58 15.18 11.77
C THR A 730 39.05 16.59 11.40
N LEU A 731 39.21 17.50 12.36
CA LEU A 731 39.77 18.83 12.11
C LEU A 731 41.24 18.74 11.64
N ASN A 732 42.06 17.92 12.30
CA ASN A 732 43.46 17.72 11.92
C ASN A 732 43.63 17.13 10.52
N GLU A 733 42.70 16.28 10.06
CA GLU A 733 42.71 15.73 8.69
C GLU A 733 42.38 16.78 7.62
N LYS A 734 41.65 17.85 8.00
CA LYS A 734 41.23 18.93 7.10
C LYS A 734 42.15 20.15 7.11
N LEU A 735 43.14 20.19 8.01
CA LEU A 735 44.16 21.25 8.12
C LEU A 735 45.41 20.88 7.32
#